data_AF-A0A846UPF1-F1
#
_entry.id   AF-A0A846UPF1-F1
#
_cell.length_a   1.000
_cell.length_b   1.000
_cell.length_c   1.000
_cell.angle_alpha   90.00
_cell.angle_beta   90.00
_cell.angle_gamma   90.00
#
_symmetry.space_group_name_H-M   'P 1'
#
loop_
_entity.id
_entity.type
_entity.pdbx_description
1 polymer ?
#
loop_
_entity_poly.entity_id
_entity_poly.type
_entity_poly.pdbx_seq_one_letter_code
_entity_poly.pdbx_strand_id
1 'polypeptide(L)'
;MSSNAADQADGGEIYIPTLQYWLVTSGVDSKFSPYQGFGSDILDPYFAELIEWSAMLPASVAEVFARAHELPALRQPFTTKRTSIVGLPFFRLIQQEHPDDRSIQIVLGLPKDVKEARSFAKGQNFIFVSVTSSEGVFGLDHYEGHRAQVLDEIIRQVACNLVPETSRRWLEKRPLRLPFVASDTPSRGAGVTRPNEHLSMSLGFGYSGVSLIDGRLDGAYEQAILESIDRARELTQKEKTGVVLYAPSMARHLYAFGSAFWNQQFRRIRSPEIRAYIKDGVFRNKGYSGHRVIVEGDYKPPNFYSDPVAGPMLIVRQTELRLTSAGITALASSTLSPALRLPNAVNFHGAELRDIERFAMREDVRGMGLLQRAFRELSQKLSAETDGRLLTYLRERTGSVTIVADAPLEWIRVDGVPLMLRYETSRIGMTPGNLMLSQCLESGVRAVAAEALADILVIRSFADSDPIRSTLERALGFFDLEGLKVSFIDVERVADVIAHLNKFTGNILVFDCHGGHDGDERNGWLRIGREKLDTWQLAHAARIPPVVILSACSTFALAGSHASVGNGLIRSGALTVIGAFLPVDSEKSAAFVSRLLYRIKAFLPALRAAGVNFITWRSFVSSFLRMSYATDVIRFFSMEMQWIDGEARARIGIQANTDINALRDDWYSRLISNIAQSAQRSDEAIAFELEDKRPLLETMLYCQIGRPDLLGIYLGAPEQQ
;
A
#
# COMPACT_ATOMS: atom_id res chain seq x y z
N MET A 1 -2.95 -2.44 27.75
CA MET A 1 -2.62 -1.92 29.11
C MET A 1 -3.67 -2.44 30.08
N SER A 2 -3.21 -3.21 31.06
CA SER A 2 -3.98 -3.71 32.20
C SER A 2 -3.98 -2.68 33.34
N SER A 3 -5.16 -2.23 33.76
CA SER A 3 -5.49 -1.87 35.15
C SER A 3 -7.00 -1.62 35.22
N ASN A 4 -7.79 -2.54 35.77
CA ASN A 4 -8.12 -2.61 37.20
C ASN A 4 -8.65 -1.30 37.77
N ALA A 5 -9.98 -1.17 37.75
CA ALA A 5 -10.74 -0.63 38.87
C ALA A 5 -11.99 -1.52 39.05
N ALA A 6 -11.95 -2.30 40.14
CA ALA A 6 -12.99 -3.07 40.81
C ALA A 6 -14.36 -3.23 40.14
N ASP A 7 -14.65 -4.45 39.70
CA ASP A 7 -15.96 -5.09 39.90
C ASP A 7 -15.73 -6.59 40.15
N GLN A 8 -15.60 -6.96 41.43
CA GLN A 8 -15.65 -8.35 41.85
C GLN A 8 -17.12 -8.79 41.92
N ALA A 9 -17.65 -9.29 40.81
CA ALA A 9 -18.85 -10.12 40.78
C ALA A 9 -18.81 -11.04 39.54
N ASP A 10 -18.87 -12.35 39.77
CA ASP A 10 -18.86 -13.47 38.82
C ASP A 10 -17.60 -13.63 37.93
N GLY A 11 -16.71 -14.54 38.35
CA GLY A 11 -15.46 -14.90 37.66
C GLY A 11 -15.62 -15.70 36.35
N GLY A 12 -16.50 -15.24 35.45
CA GLY A 12 -16.54 -15.71 34.06
C GLY A 12 -15.75 -14.78 33.15
N GLU A 13 -14.90 -15.33 32.29
CA GLU A 13 -14.18 -14.56 31.28
C GLU A 13 -15.18 -13.84 30.35
N ILE A 14 -15.04 -12.52 30.20
CA ILE A 14 -15.92 -11.71 29.33
C ILE A 14 -15.50 -11.95 27.89
N TYR A 15 -16.41 -12.51 27.10
CA TYR A 15 -16.23 -12.75 25.67
C TYR A 15 -16.94 -11.66 24.87
N ILE A 16 -16.21 -11.04 23.93
CA ILE A 16 -16.75 -10.02 23.02
C ILE A 16 -16.47 -10.48 21.58
N PRO A 17 -17.48 -10.60 20.71
CA PRO A 17 -17.29 -11.04 19.34
C PRO A 17 -16.55 -9.97 18.52
N THR A 18 -15.77 -10.41 17.54
CA THR A 18 -15.10 -9.50 16.60
C THR A 18 -16.06 -9.03 15.50
N LEU A 19 -15.72 -7.95 14.80
CA LEU A 19 -16.46 -7.48 13.63
C LEU A 19 -15.72 -7.89 12.35
N GLN A 20 -16.44 -8.47 11.40
CA GLN A 20 -15.95 -8.81 10.07
C GLN A 20 -16.81 -8.13 9.01
N TYR A 21 -16.19 -7.28 8.18
CA TYR A 21 -16.86 -6.53 7.13
C TYR A 21 -16.65 -7.19 5.77
N TRP A 22 -17.75 -7.39 5.03
CA TRP A 22 -17.75 -7.92 3.68
C TRP A 22 -18.37 -6.90 2.73
N LEU A 23 -17.59 -6.36 1.80
CA LEU A 23 -18.09 -5.62 0.65
C LEU A 23 -18.39 -6.63 -0.46
N VAL A 24 -19.67 -6.93 -0.69
CA VAL A 24 -20.09 -7.93 -1.68
C VAL A 24 -20.36 -7.29 -3.04
N THR A 25 -19.89 -7.94 -4.10
CA THR A 25 -20.14 -7.55 -5.50
C THR A 25 -20.71 -8.72 -6.28
N SER A 26 -21.34 -8.44 -7.43
CA SER A 26 -21.82 -9.50 -8.33
C SER A 26 -20.73 -10.48 -8.82
N GLY A 27 -19.45 -10.07 -8.80
CA GLY A 27 -18.33 -10.90 -9.22
C GLY A 27 -18.22 -11.12 -10.73
N VAL A 28 -18.83 -10.24 -11.54
CA VAL A 28 -18.80 -10.34 -13.01
C VAL A 28 -17.58 -9.59 -13.57
N ASP A 29 -16.42 -10.25 -13.54
CA ASP A 29 -15.14 -9.73 -14.06
C ASP A 29 -15.01 -9.86 -15.60
N SER A 30 -15.95 -9.29 -16.36
CA SER A 30 -15.89 -9.35 -17.84
C SER A 30 -15.48 -8.04 -18.51
N LYS A 31 -15.59 -6.90 -17.82
CA LYS A 31 -15.29 -5.57 -18.37
C LYS A 31 -14.64 -4.68 -17.33
N PHE A 32 -13.65 -3.90 -17.77
CA PHE A 32 -12.91 -2.97 -16.94
C PHE A 32 -13.07 -1.53 -17.44
N SER A 33 -13.00 -0.58 -16.52
CA SER A 33 -12.96 0.84 -16.83
C SER A 33 -11.67 1.20 -17.57
N PRO A 34 -11.72 2.13 -18.53
CA PRO A 34 -10.64 2.33 -19.49
C PRO A 34 -9.39 2.99 -18.90
N TYR A 35 -9.49 3.85 -17.88
CA TYR A 35 -8.32 4.61 -17.44
C TYR A 35 -7.64 3.99 -16.24
N GLN A 36 -8.37 3.48 -15.25
CA GLN A 36 -7.76 2.85 -14.07
C GLN A 36 -7.95 1.33 -14.01
N GLY A 37 -8.90 0.74 -14.74
CA GLY A 37 -9.11 -0.72 -14.73
C GLY A 37 -9.93 -1.23 -13.54
N PHE A 38 -10.99 -0.53 -13.17
CA PHE A 38 -12.00 -1.02 -12.20
C PHE A 38 -13.03 -1.91 -12.90
N GLY A 39 -13.48 -2.97 -12.24
CA GLY A 39 -14.49 -3.90 -12.74
C GLY A 39 -15.85 -3.22 -12.88
N SER A 40 -16.59 -3.59 -13.93
CA SER A 40 -17.90 -2.99 -14.20
C SER A 40 -18.94 -3.20 -13.11
N ASP A 41 -18.74 -4.21 -12.25
CA ASP A 41 -19.60 -4.55 -11.11
C ASP A 41 -19.48 -3.54 -9.95
N ILE A 42 -18.40 -2.76 -9.89
CA ILE A 42 -18.16 -1.75 -8.85
C ILE A 42 -18.18 -0.30 -9.36
N LEU A 43 -18.46 -0.10 -10.65
CA LEU A 43 -18.57 1.25 -11.25
C LEU A 43 -19.87 1.98 -10.91
N ASP A 44 -20.75 1.37 -10.11
CA ASP A 44 -21.92 2.08 -9.58
C ASP A 44 -21.45 3.19 -8.61
N PRO A 45 -21.88 4.45 -8.78
CA PRO A 45 -21.50 5.56 -7.91
C PRO A 45 -21.78 5.33 -6.42
N TYR A 46 -22.79 4.52 -6.10
CA TYR A 46 -23.16 4.18 -4.73
C TYR A 46 -22.21 3.16 -4.10
N PHE A 47 -21.47 2.37 -4.90
CA PHE A 47 -20.51 1.42 -4.37
C PHE A 47 -19.33 2.11 -3.69
N ALA A 48 -18.84 3.21 -4.26
CA ALA A 48 -17.83 4.04 -3.62
C ALA A 48 -18.30 4.59 -2.26
N GLU A 49 -19.58 4.90 -2.13
CA GLU A 49 -20.18 5.34 -0.87
C GLU A 49 -20.18 4.22 0.17
N LEU A 50 -20.53 2.99 -0.21
CA LEU A 50 -20.49 1.83 0.69
C LEU A 50 -19.08 1.56 1.22
N ILE A 51 -18.05 1.77 0.39
CA ILE A 51 -16.65 1.71 0.85
C ILE A 51 -16.36 2.80 1.88
N GLU A 52 -16.75 4.05 1.62
CA GLU A 52 -16.57 5.16 2.57
C GLU A 52 -17.28 4.89 3.90
N TRP A 53 -18.51 4.37 3.85
CA TRP A 53 -19.24 3.90 5.04
C TRP A 53 -18.47 2.81 5.78
N SER A 54 -18.05 1.77 5.07
CA SER A 54 -17.27 0.67 5.67
C SER A 54 -16.04 1.20 6.40
N ALA A 55 -15.38 2.24 5.91
CA ALA A 55 -14.22 2.85 6.55
C ALA A 55 -14.55 3.58 7.87
N MET A 56 -15.69 4.28 7.93
CA MET A 56 -16.14 5.05 9.10
C MET A 56 -16.75 4.23 10.23
N LEU A 57 -17.32 3.05 9.91
CA LEU A 57 -18.01 2.19 10.87
C LEU A 57 -17.08 1.64 11.98
N PRO A 58 -17.63 1.23 13.14
CA PRO A 58 -16.85 0.77 14.29
C PRO A 58 -15.82 -0.32 13.96
N ALA A 59 -14.59 -0.24 14.48
CA ALA A 59 -13.59 -1.29 14.27
C ALA A 59 -13.84 -2.54 15.14
N SER A 60 -14.51 -2.37 16.28
CA SER A 60 -14.82 -3.43 17.23
C SER A 60 -16.14 -3.14 17.95
N VAL A 61 -16.71 -4.17 18.59
CA VAL A 61 -17.88 -4.01 19.46
C VAL A 61 -17.57 -3.05 20.63
N ALA A 62 -16.35 -2.98 21.13
CA ALA A 62 -16.00 -2.06 22.21
C ALA A 62 -16.21 -0.59 21.84
N GLU A 63 -16.04 -0.23 20.56
CA GLU A 63 -16.18 1.15 20.10
C GLU A 63 -17.61 1.69 20.19
N VAL A 64 -18.64 0.84 20.17
CA VAL A 64 -20.05 1.30 20.26
C VAL A 64 -20.40 1.82 21.65
N PHE A 65 -19.53 1.58 22.64
CA PHE A 65 -19.66 2.06 24.02
C PHE A 65 -18.63 3.14 24.37
N ALA A 66 -17.69 3.43 23.46
CA ALA A 66 -16.54 4.29 23.73
C ALA A 66 -16.81 5.76 23.34
N ARG A 67 -16.24 6.69 24.11
CA ARG A 67 -16.23 8.11 23.79
C ARG A 67 -15.24 8.38 22.65
N ALA A 68 -15.43 9.48 21.93
CA ALA A 68 -14.60 9.82 20.77
C ALA A 68 -13.08 9.81 21.07
N HIS A 69 -12.65 10.36 22.21
CA HIS A 69 -11.23 10.41 22.59
C HIS A 69 -10.61 9.05 22.94
N GLU A 70 -11.42 8.00 23.16
CA GLU A 70 -10.97 6.64 23.46
C GLU A 70 -10.78 5.80 22.19
N LEU A 71 -11.41 6.18 21.07
CA LEU A 71 -11.37 5.43 19.81
C LEU A 71 -9.95 5.22 19.25
N PRO A 72 -9.03 6.21 19.26
CA PRO A 72 -7.67 6.00 18.78
C PRO A 72 -6.93 4.91 19.57
N ALA A 73 -7.12 4.86 20.89
CA ALA A 73 -6.48 3.87 21.75
C ALA A 73 -7.04 2.45 21.50
N LEU A 74 -8.34 2.32 21.22
CA LEU A 74 -8.98 1.03 20.89
C LEU A 74 -8.53 0.43 19.55
N ARG A 75 -7.96 1.25 18.67
CA ARG A 75 -7.47 0.85 17.34
C ARG A 75 -5.95 0.70 17.26
N GLN A 76 -5.25 0.83 18.39
CA GLN A 76 -3.79 0.78 18.47
C GLN A 76 -3.32 -0.41 19.34
N PRO A 77 -2.09 -0.93 19.11
CA PRO A 77 -1.16 -0.57 18.03
C PRO A 77 -1.62 -1.05 16.65
N PHE A 78 -2.59 -1.95 16.58
CA PHE A 78 -3.19 -2.46 15.35
C PHE A 78 -4.70 -2.44 15.45
N THR A 79 -5.38 -2.11 14.35
CA THR A 79 -6.83 -2.19 14.29
C THR A 79 -7.29 -3.65 14.33
N THR A 80 -8.39 -3.90 15.05
CA THR A 80 -9.09 -5.19 15.02
C THR A 80 -10.10 -5.27 13.87
N LYS A 81 -10.30 -4.17 13.13
CA LYS A 81 -11.18 -4.12 11.97
C LYS A 81 -10.67 -5.04 10.88
N ARG A 82 -11.54 -5.93 10.42
CA ARG A 82 -11.30 -6.81 9.28
C ARG A 82 -12.30 -6.49 8.20
N THR A 83 -11.80 -6.12 7.02
CA THR A 83 -12.61 -5.75 5.87
C THR A 83 -12.06 -6.44 4.64
N SER A 84 -12.94 -7.03 3.83
CA SER A 84 -12.57 -7.63 2.55
C SER A 84 -13.66 -7.34 1.50
N ILE A 85 -13.24 -7.24 0.24
CA ILE A 85 -14.15 -7.18 -0.92
C ILE A 85 -14.20 -8.56 -1.58
N VAL A 86 -15.41 -9.06 -1.85
CA VAL A 86 -15.61 -10.40 -2.39
C VAL A 86 -16.75 -10.45 -3.39
N GLY A 87 -16.57 -11.22 -4.45
CA GLY A 87 -17.66 -11.57 -5.36
C GLY A 87 -18.62 -12.56 -4.69
N LEU A 88 -19.92 -12.45 -5.00
CA LEU A 88 -20.98 -13.33 -4.47
C LEU A 88 -20.70 -14.82 -4.61
N PRO A 89 -20.13 -15.34 -5.72
CA PRO A 89 -19.77 -16.76 -5.82
C PRO A 89 -18.76 -17.21 -4.76
N PHE A 90 -17.76 -16.38 -4.46
CA PHE A 90 -16.74 -16.67 -3.45
C PHE A 90 -17.29 -16.48 -2.03
N PHE A 91 -18.10 -15.44 -1.81
CA PHE A 91 -18.80 -15.26 -0.54
C PHE A 91 -19.66 -16.47 -0.19
N ARG A 92 -20.43 -17.00 -1.15
CA ARG A 92 -21.19 -18.24 -0.99
C ARG A 92 -20.31 -19.42 -0.58
N LEU A 93 -19.16 -19.60 -1.22
CA LEU A 93 -18.22 -20.67 -0.90
C LEU A 93 -17.73 -20.57 0.55
N ILE A 94 -17.32 -19.37 0.99
CA ILE A 94 -16.90 -19.12 2.39
C ILE A 94 -18.01 -19.50 3.36
N GLN A 95 -19.25 -19.05 3.11
CA GLN A 95 -20.39 -19.35 4.00
C GLN A 95 -20.76 -20.84 4.02
N GLN A 96 -20.36 -21.62 3.01
CA GLN A 96 -20.63 -23.05 2.93
C GLN A 96 -19.53 -23.89 3.58
N GLU A 97 -18.25 -23.54 3.36
CA GLU A 97 -17.11 -24.35 3.76
C GLU A 97 -16.44 -23.88 5.07
N HIS A 98 -16.53 -22.58 5.36
CA HIS A 98 -15.86 -21.94 6.49
C HIS A 98 -16.76 -20.93 7.22
N PRO A 99 -17.93 -21.36 7.76
CA PRO A 99 -18.79 -20.45 8.52
C PRO A 99 -18.05 -19.96 9.78
N ASP A 100 -18.04 -18.64 9.98
CA ASP A 100 -17.52 -18.02 11.19
C ASP A 100 -18.67 -17.53 12.07
N ASP A 101 -19.04 -18.37 13.04
CA ASP A 101 -20.11 -18.10 14.00
C ASP A 101 -19.65 -17.27 15.20
N ARG A 102 -18.34 -16.95 15.29
CA ARG A 102 -17.74 -16.24 16.42
C ARG A 102 -17.63 -14.73 16.18
N SER A 103 -17.75 -14.28 14.95
CA SER A 103 -17.73 -12.86 14.61
C SER A 103 -19.09 -12.39 14.09
N ILE A 104 -19.34 -11.09 14.27
CA ILE A 104 -20.48 -10.39 13.67
C ILE A 104 -20.11 -10.07 12.22
N GLN A 105 -20.87 -10.63 11.29
CA GLN A 105 -20.69 -10.50 9.85
C GLN A 105 -21.47 -9.29 9.34
N ILE A 106 -20.79 -8.20 9.03
CA ILE A 106 -21.40 -6.99 8.48
C ILE A 106 -21.22 -7.01 6.96
N VAL A 107 -22.32 -7.23 6.23
CA VAL A 107 -22.32 -7.41 4.78
C VAL A 107 -22.87 -6.15 4.12
N LEU A 108 -22.01 -5.41 3.42
CA LEU A 108 -22.32 -4.20 2.68
C LEU A 108 -22.33 -4.48 1.17
N GLY A 109 -23.32 -3.95 0.45
CA GLY A 109 -23.37 -4.07 -1.00
C GLY A 109 -24.53 -3.29 -1.61
N LEU A 110 -24.62 -3.29 -2.94
CA LEU A 110 -25.80 -2.73 -3.62
C LEU A 110 -27.04 -3.58 -3.29
N PRO A 111 -28.27 -3.04 -3.41
CA PRO A 111 -29.48 -3.72 -2.93
C PRO A 111 -29.66 -5.13 -3.52
N LYS A 112 -29.34 -5.31 -4.81
CA LYS A 112 -29.39 -6.62 -5.48
C LYS A 112 -28.38 -7.62 -4.88
N ASP A 113 -27.16 -7.17 -4.60
CA ASP A 113 -26.05 -8.04 -4.21
C ASP A 113 -26.22 -8.47 -2.74
N VAL A 114 -26.68 -7.56 -1.88
CA VAL A 114 -26.97 -7.85 -0.47
C VAL A 114 -28.14 -8.81 -0.34
N LYS A 115 -29.19 -8.65 -1.15
CA LYS A 115 -30.33 -9.57 -1.19
C LYS A 115 -29.88 -10.99 -1.54
N GLU A 116 -28.98 -11.13 -2.50
CA GLU A 116 -28.42 -12.43 -2.89
C GLU A 116 -27.49 -12.99 -1.79
N ALA A 117 -26.58 -12.18 -1.23
CA ALA A 117 -25.71 -12.58 -0.12
C ALA A 117 -26.50 -13.12 1.08
N ARG A 118 -27.64 -12.48 1.41
CA ARG A 118 -28.52 -12.91 2.50
C ARG A 118 -29.10 -14.31 2.27
N SER A 119 -29.30 -14.73 1.03
CA SER A 119 -29.79 -16.08 0.72
C SER A 119 -28.76 -17.19 1.04
N PHE A 120 -27.48 -16.83 1.18
CA PHE A 120 -26.40 -17.77 1.51
C PHE A 120 -26.08 -17.84 3.00
N ALA A 121 -26.40 -16.79 3.74
CA ALA A 121 -26.07 -16.68 5.16
C ALA A 121 -26.88 -17.65 6.01
N LYS A 122 -26.20 -18.29 6.97
CA LYS A 122 -26.80 -19.17 7.96
C LYS A 122 -26.37 -18.66 9.34
N GLY A 123 -27.32 -18.36 10.22
CA GLY A 123 -27.03 -17.87 11.57
C GLY A 123 -27.61 -16.49 11.86
N GLN A 124 -27.49 -16.07 13.12
CA GLN A 124 -28.01 -14.80 13.63
C GLN A 124 -26.93 -13.72 13.79
N ASN A 125 -25.69 -14.01 13.39
CA ASN A 125 -24.54 -13.12 13.50
C ASN A 125 -24.39 -12.15 12.32
N PHE A 126 -25.38 -12.02 11.44
CA PHE A 126 -25.30 -11.18 10.25
C PHE A 126 -26.00 -9.84 10.40
N ILE A 127 -25.38 -8.79 9.86
CA ILE A 127 -25.95 -7.46 9.66
C ILE A 127 -25.82 -7.12 8.19
N PHE A 128 -26.95 -7.08 7.47
CA PHE A 128 -26.98 -6.72 6.06
C PHE A 128 -27.24 -5.22 5.90
N VAL A 129 -26.39 -4.55 5.14
CA VAL A 129 -26.40 -3.09 4.98
C VAL A 129 -26.37 -2.75 3.49
N SER A 130 -27.22 -1.82 3.08
CA SER A 130 -27.21 -1.27 1.72
C SER A 130 -27.45 0.24 1.73
N VAL A 131 -27.33 0.88 0.57
CA VAL A 131 -27.63 2.30 0.43
C VAL A 131 -29.10 2.60 0.70
N THR A 132 -30.01 1.68 0.36
CA THR A 132 -31.45 1.81 0.60
C THR A 132 -31.99 0.70 1.48
N SER A 133 -33.03 1.01 2.25
CA SER A 133 -33.68 0.06 3.16
C SER A 133 -34.51 -0.99 2.40
N SER A 134 -34.49 -2.24 2.86
CA SER A 134 -35.42 -3.30 2.41
C SER A 134 -35.63 -4.34 3.51
N GLU A 135 -36.55 -5.29 3.32
CA GLU A 135 -36.88 -6.28 4.35
C GLU A 135 -35.62 -7.05 4.81
N GLY A 136 -35.26 -6.91 6.09
CA GLY A 136 -34.08 -7.55 6.69
C GLY A 136 -32.73 -6.96 6.24
N VAL A 137 -32.73 -5.77 5.61
CA VAL A 137 -31.53 -5.04 5.20
C VAL A 137 -31.62 -3.61 5.72
N PHE A 138 -30.59 -3.19 6.45
CA PHE A 138 -30.46 -1.84 6.98
C PHE A 138 -30.07 -0.87 5.86
N GLY A 139 -30.87 0.18 5.63
CA GLY A 139 -30.57 1.23 4.66
C GLY A 139 -29.85 2.42 5.29
N LEU A 140 -28.89 2.98 4.56
CA LEU A 140 -28.10 4.13 5.00
C LEU A 140 -28.70 5.49 4.62
N ASP A 141 -29.63 5.52 3.66
CA ASP A 141 -30.26 6.70 3.06
C ASP A 141 -31.06 7.57 4.02
N HIS A 142 -31.59 7.01 5.10
CA HIS A 142 -32.48 7.70 6.03
C HIS A 142 -31.86 7.96 7.41
N TYR A 143 -30.56 7.69 7.60
CA TYR A 143 -29.93 7.88 8.89
C TYR A 143 -29.60 9.34 9.17
N GLU A 144 -30.32 9.93 10.12
CA GLU A 144 -30.11 11.29 10.64
C GLU A 144 -29.21 11.24 11.88
N GLY A 145 -27.89 11.23 11.66
CA GLY A 145 -26.93 11.21 12.75
C GLY A 145 -25.48 11.14 12.28
N HIS A 146 -24.56 11.01 13.22
CA HIS A 146 -23.15 10.86 12.87
C HIS A 146 -22.90 9.48 12.23
N ARG A 147 -22.38 9.47 11.00
CA ARG A 147 -22.20 8.27 10.17
C ARG A 147 -21.49 7.11 10.86
N ALA A 148 -20.45 7.39 11.64
CA ALA A 148 -19.71 6.36 12.39
C ALA A 148 -20.55 5.59 13.43
N GLN A 149 -21.75 6.07 13.79
CA GLN A 149 -22.62 5.52 14.84
C GLN A 149 -23.86 4.80 14.28
N VAL A 150 -24.02 4.74 12.96
CA VAL A 150 -25.25 4.23 12.31
C VAL A 150 -25.58 2.78 12.66
N LEU A 151 -24.57 1.96 12.97
CA LEU A 151 -24.76 0.54 13.32
C LEU A 151 -24.65 0.25 14.82
N ASP A 152 -24.51 1.25 15.69
CA ASP A 152 -24.20 1.02 17.12
C ASP A 152 -25.25 0.14 17.81
N GLU A 153 -26.54 0.44 17.61
CA GLU A 153 -27.65 -0.29 18.21
C GLU A 153 -27.73 -1.74 17.72
N ILE A 154 -27.67 -1.94 16.40
CA ILE A 154 -27.78 -3.28 15.80
C ILE A 154 -26.54 -4.14 16.10
N ILE A 155 -25.34 -3.54 16.17
CA ILE A 155 -24.12 -4.25 16.60
C ILE A 155 -24.26 -4.72 18.05
N ARG A 156 -24.75 -3.86 18.96
CA ARG A 156 -24.99 -4.25 20.35
C ARG A 156 -26.01 -5.39 20.44
N GLN A 157 -27.13 -5.27 19.73
CA GLN A 157 -28.18 -6.28 19.73
C GLN A 157 -27.67 -7.65 19.27
N VAL A 158 -26.95 -7.70 18.13
CA VAL A 158 -26.38 -8.95 17.62
C VAL A 158 -25.30 -9.48 18.58
N ALA A 159 -24.45 -8.62 19.13
CA ALA A 159 -23.45 -9.03 20.12
C ALA A 159 -24.09 -9.72 21.33
N CYS A 160 -25.16 -9.16 21.91
CA CYS A 160 -25.88 -9.74 23.04
C CYS A 160 -26.44 -11.15 22.73
N ASN A 161 -26.82 -11.42 21.48
CA ASN A 161 -27.35 -12.72 21.08
C ASN A 161 -26.26 -13.79 20.94
N LEU A 162 -25.02 -13.40 20.62
CA LEU A 162 -23.91 -14.35 20.35
C LEU A 162 -23.11 -14.75 21.59
N VAL A 163 -23.16 -13.95 22.66
CA VAL A 163 -22.30 -14.16 23.82
C VAL A 163 -23.00 -14.93 24.95
N PRO A 164 -22.24 -15.59 25.86
CA PRO A 164 -22.79 -16.19 27.07
C PRO A 164 -23.48 -15.17 27.99
N GLU A 165 -24.35 -15.65 28.87
CA GLU A 165 -25.18 -14.82 29.77
C GLU A 165 -24.38 -13.80 30.60
N THR A 166 -23.18 -14.15 31.07
CA THR A 166 -22.30 -13.23 31.82
C THR A 166 -21.89 -12.02 30.97
N SER A 167 -21.46 -12.27 29.74
CA SER A 167 -21.05 -11.23 28.79
C SER A 167 -22.26 -10.44 28.26
N ARG A 168 -23.40 -11.10 28.09
CA ARG A 168 -24.67 -10.46 27.70
C ARG A 168 -25.10 -9.42 28.72
N ARG A 169 -25.15 -9.79 30.01
CA ARG A 169 -25.48 -8.85 31.10
C ARG A 169 -24.51 -7.68 31.16
N TRP A 170 -23.23 -7.92 30.87
CA TRP A 170 -22.23 -6.86 30.81
C TRP A 170 -22.50 -5.88 29.64
N LEU A 171 -22.81 -6.40 28.45
CA LEU A 171 -23.14 -5.58 27.27
C LEU A 171 -24.43 -4.77 27.48
N GLU A 172 -25.48 -5.38 28.03
CA GLU A 172 -26.79 -4.74 28.26
C GLU A 172 -26.72 -3.63 29.31
N LYS A 173 -25.87 -3.77 30.33
CA LYS A 173 -25.66 -2.73 31.34
C LYS A 173 -24.89 -1.52 30.82
N ARG A 174 -24.16 -1.64 29.72
CA ARG A 174 -23.38 -0.53 29.17
C ARG A 174 -24.24 0.35 28.26
N PRO A 175 -24.32 1.66 28.53
CA PRO A 175 -25.00 2.57 27.62
C PRO A 175 -24.19 2.68 26.33
N LEU A 176 -24.89 2.77 25.19
CA LEU A 176 -24.26 3.18 23.94
C LEU A 176 -23.58 4.53 24.11
N ARG A 177 -22.52 4.75 23.33
CA ARG A 177 -21.81 6.03 23.32
C ARG A 177 -22.75 7.17 22.93
N LEU A 178 -22.50 8.34 23.50
CA LEU A 178 -23.28 9.55 23.19
C LEU A 178 -23.10 9.96 21.72
N PRO A 179 -24.11 10.61 21.11
CA PRO A 179 -23.97 11.17 19.77
C PRO A 179 -22.75 12.09 19.66
N PHE A 180 -21.97 11.92 18.60
CA PHE A 180 -20.84 12.80 18.34
C PHE A 180 -21.34 14.19 17.93
N VAL A 181 -20.74 15.21 18.54
CA VAL A 181 -21.12 16.60 18.33
C VAL A 181 -20.49 17.10 17.03
N ALA A 182 -21.30 17.77 16.20
CA ALA A 182 -20.80 18.44 15.02
C ALA A 182 -19.92 19.64 15.43
N SER A 183 -18.78 19.80 14.78
CA SER A 183 -17.97 21.02 14.89
C SER A 183 -18.47 22.08 13.91
N ASP A 184 -18.02 23.33 14.07
CA ASP A 184 -18.25 24.41 13.11
C ASP A 184 -17.35 24.31 11.85
N THR A 185 -16.55 23.24 11.73
CA THR A 185 -15.64 23.06 10.60
C THR A 185 -16.40 22.44 9.43
N PRO A 186 -16.46 23.12 8.27
CA PRO A 186 -17.09 22.55 7.09
C PRO A 186 -16.22 21.47 6.43
N SER A 187 -16.86 20.45 5.86
CA SER A 187 -16.20 19.50 4.98
C SER A 187 -15.79 20.21 3.68
N ARG A 188 -14.63 19.88 3.11
CA ARG A 188 -14.28 20.36 1.77
C ARG A 188 -14.91 19.50 0.67
N GLY A 189 -15.29 18.25 1.00
CA GLY A 189 -15.95 17.32 0.08
C GLY A 189 -15.11 16.93 -1.14
N ALA A 190 -13.81 17.24 -1.14
CA ALA A 190 -12.92 17.09 -2.27
C ALA A 190 -12.17 15.75 -2.21
N GLY A 191 -11.90 15.13 -3.36
CA GLY A 191 -11.11 13.88 -3.43
C GLY A 191 -9.64 14.01 -2.98
N VAL A 192 -9.22 15.18 -2.49
CA VAL A 192 -7.91 15.40 -1.85
C VAL A 192 -8.02 15.42 -0.32
N THR A 193 -9.20 15.70 0.25
CA THR A 193 -9.43 15.80 1.70
C THR A 193 -10.32 14.69 2.23
N ARG A 194 -11.23 14.13 1.41
CA ARG A 194 -12.20 13.09 1.79
C ARG A 194 -11.59 11.93 2.60
N PRO A 195 -10.42 11.37 2.24
CA PRO A 195 -9.82 10.32 3.05
C PRO A 195 -9.57 10.74 4.51
N ASN A 196 -9.06 11.95 4.72
CA ASN A 196 -8.78 12.48 6.06
C ASN A 196 -10.05 12.91 6.80
N GLU A 197 -11.02 13.48 6.08
CA GLU A 197 -12.31 13.83 6.66
C GLU A 197 -13.05 12.59 7.17
N HIS A 198 -13.11 11.53 6.38
CA HIS A 198 -13.71 10.26 6.80
C HIS A 198 -12.90 9.54 7.89
N LEU A 199 -11.57 9.62 7.88
CA LEU A 199 -10.74 9.15 8.99
C LEU A 199 -11.15 9.87 10.29
N SER A 200 -11.26 11.20 10.23
CA SER A 200 -11.65 12.06 11.36
C SER A 200 -13.06 11.71 11.85
N MET A 201 -14.02 11.53 10.94
CA MET A 201 -15.36 11.06 11.27
C MET A 201 -15.34 9.69 11.94
N SER A 202 -14.50 8.76 11.46
CA SER A 202 -14.36 7.44 12.09
C SER A 202 -13.83 7.51 13.53
N LEU A 203 -13.20 8.63 13.90
CA LEU A 203 -12.70 8.95 15.24
C LEU A 203 -13.62 9.92 16.01
N GLY A 204 -14.85 10.10 15.52
CA GLY A 204 -15.91 10.85 16.20
C GLY A 204 -15.91 12.36 15.95
N PHE A 205 -15.21 12.84 14.92
CA PHE A 205 -15.24 14.25 14.53
C PHE A 205 -16.35 14.54 13.52
N GLY A 206 -17.29 15.42 13.87
CA GLY A 206 -18.37 15.86 12.97
C GLY A 206 -18.02 17.13 12.18
N TYR A 207 -18.30 17.13 10.88
CA TYR A 207 -18.21 18.30 10.00
C TYR A 207 -19.59 18.97 9.82
N SER A 208 -19.64 20.29 9.72
CA SER A 208 -20.87 21.06 9.46
C SER A 208 -20.94 21.59 8.03
N GLY A 209 -21.83 21.05 7.20
CA GLY A 209 -22.00 21.53 5.83
C GLY A 209 -20.77 21.32 4.94
N VAL A 210 -20.73 22.03 3.81
CA VAL A 210 -19.68 21.89 2.78
C VAL A 210 -19.15 23.25 2.35
N SER A 211 -17.81 23.39 2.31
CA SER A 211 -17.09 24.56 1.81
C SER A 211 -16.06 24.12 0.77
N LEU A 212 -16.41 24.21 -0.51
CA LEU A 212 -15.59 23.72 -1.61
C LEU A 212 -14.26 24.48 -1.74
N ILE A 213 -13.23 23.78 -2.21
CA ILE A 213 -11.91 24.36 -2.48
C ILE A 213 -12.00 25.26 -3.71
N ASP A 214 -11.60 26.53 -3.59
CA ASP A 214 -11.50 27.45 -4.72
C ASP A 214 -10.21 27.18 -5.52
N GLY A 215 -10.32 26.38 -6.57
CA GLY A 215 -9.20 26.04 -7.45
C GLY A 215 -8.62 27.19 -8.28
N ARG A 216 -9.12 28.44 -8.11
CA ARG A 216 -8.53 29.64 -8.72
C ARG A 216 -7.39 30.23 -7.87
N LEU A 217 -7.32 29.86 -6.59
CA LEU A 217 -6.33 30.34 -5.65
C LEU A 217 -5.11 29.40 -5.66
N ASP A 218 -3.93 29.97 -5.88
CA ASP A 218 -2.68 29.22 -5.85
C ASP A 218 -2.45 28.63 -4.46
N GLY A 219 -2.09 27.35 -4.40
CA GLY A 219 -1.81 26.65 -3.14
C GLY A 219 -3.04 26.23 -2.33
N ALA A 220 -4.27 26.45 -2.81
CA ALA A 220 -5.50 26.17 -2.07
C ALA A 220 -5.74 24.67 -1.83
N TYR A 221 -5.37 23.81 -2.78
CA TYR A 221 -5.49 22.36 -2.61
C TYR A 221 -4.50 21.83 -1.59
N GLU A 222 -3.26 22.29 -1.65
CA GLU A 222 -2.18 21.93 -0.73
C GLU A 222 -2.52 22.39 0.69
N GLN A 223 -3.05 23.60 0.83
CA GLN A 223 -3.53 24.11 2.12
C GLN A 223 -4.67 23.24 2.67
N ALA A 224 -5.66 22.89 1.85
CA ALA A 224 -6.76 22.01 2.27
C ALA A 224 -6.28 20.60 2.65
N ILE A 225 -5.29 20.06 1.93
CA ILE A 225 -4.65 18.78 2.26
C ILE A 225 -4.01 18.88 3.64
N LEU A 226 -3.18 19.91 3.87
CA LEU A 226 -2.49 20.15 5.15
C LEU A 226 -3.47 20.34 6.32
N GLU A 227 -4.53 21.12 6.14
CA GLU A 227 -5.58 21.30 7.16
C GLU A 227 -6.27 19.97 7.50
N SER A 228 -6.61 19.18 6.48
CA SER A 228 -7.30 17.91 6.69
C SER A 228 -6.40 16.86 7.34
N ILE A 229 -5.13 16.80 6.98
CA ILE A 229 -4.17 15.81 7.48
C ILE A 229 -3.76 16.12 8.91
N ASP A 230 -3.60 17.41 9.28
CA ASP A 230 -3.34 17.81 10.66
C ASP A 230 -4.54 17.51 11.56
N ARG A 231 -5.77 17.78 11.10
CA ARG A 231 -6.98 17.40 11.84
C ARG A 231 -7.02 15.90 12.14
N ALA A 232 -6.79 15.08 11.12
CA ALA A 232 -6.79 13.63 11.28
C ALA A 232 -5.68 13.18 12.26
N ARG A 233 -4.48 13.76 12.15
CA ARG A 233 -3.34 13.47 13.04
C ARG A 233 -3.63 13.84 14.49
N GLU A 234 -4.17 15.03 14.76
CA GLU A 234 -4.56 15.46 16.12
C GLU A 234 -5.47 14.44 16.79
N LEU A 235 -6.45 13.91 16.06
CA LEU A 235 -7.38 12.89 16.55
C LEU A 235 -6.68 11.54 16.81
N THR A 236 -5.61 11.20 16.09
CA THR A 236 -4.85 9.96 16.36
C THR A 236 -3.97 10.03 17.61
N GLN A 237 -3.81 11.22 18.21
CA GLN A 237 -3.01 11.47 19.43
C GLN A 237 -1.54 11.05 19.32
N LYS A 238 -0.95 11.16 18.12
CA LYS A 238 0.46 10.83 17.86
C LYS A 238 1.24 12.04 17.36
N GLU A 239 2.49 12.15 17.82
CA GLU A 239 3.42 13.16 17.31
C GLU A 239 3.81 12.86 15.85
N LYS A 240 4.20 11.61 15.57
CA LYS A 240 4.44 11.06 14.24
C LYS A 240 3.44 9.95 13.91
N THR A 241 2.86 9.98 12.72
CA THR A 241 1.93 8.95 12.22
C THR A 241 2.47 8.25 10.99
N GLY A 242 1.85 7.12 10.63
CA GLY A 242 1.95 6.65 9.26
C GLY A 242 1.25 7.64 8.32
N VAL A 243 1.67 7.67 7.06
CA VAL A 243 1.03 8.46 5.99
C VAL A 243 0.70 7.57 4.81
N VAL A 244 -0.49 7.73 4.24
CA VAL A 244 -0.85 7.17 2.94
C VAL A 244 -0.50 8.22 1.87
N LEU A 245 0.65 8.07 1.22
CA LEU A 245 1.11 8.96 0.15
C LEU A 245 0.57 8.47 -1.18
N TYR A 246 -0.28 9.23 -1.86
CA TYR A 246 -0.93 8.73 -3.07
C TYR A 246 -1.00 9.72 -4.23
N ALA A 247 -0.97 9.19 -5.45
CA ALA A 247 -1.13 9.94 -6.68
C ALA A 247 -2.05 9.16 -7.63
N PRO A 248 -3.32 9.59 -7.83
CA PRO A 248 -4.22 8.95 -8.78
C PRO A 248 -3.61 8.93 -10.18
N SER A 249 -3.57 7.76 -10.80
CA SER A 249 -2.96 7.54 -12.11
C SER A 249 -3.99 7.07 -13.14
N MET A 250 -3.50 6.74 -14.33
CA MET A 250 -4.20 5.99 -15.37
C MET A 250 -3.23 4.95 -15.95
N ALA A 251 -3.74 4.01 -16.76
CA ALA A 251 -2.91 3.06 -17.46
C ALA A 251 -1.83 3.80 -18.27
N ARG A 252 -0.56 3.37 -18.12
CA ARG A 252 0.62 4.11 -18.59
C ARG A 252 0.54 4.53 -20.07
N HIS A 253 0.09 3.65 -20.95
CA HIS A 253 -0.04 3.94 -22.39
C HIS A 253 -0.99 5.12 -22.69
N LEU A 254 -1.90 5.47 -21.77
CA LEU A 254 -2.83 6.59 -21.91
C LEU A 254 -2.19 7.95 -21.60
N TYR A 255 -0.99 8.00 -21.01
CA TYR A 255 -0.24 9.26 -20.89
C TYR A 255 0.41 9.70 -22.21
N ALA A 256 0.43 8.83 -23.23
CA ALA A 256 0.86 9.18 -24.57
C ALA A 256 -0.25 9.95 -25.33
N PHE A 257 -0.46 11.22 -25.00
CA PHE A 257 -1.54 12.06 -25.57
C PHE A 257 -1.51 12.28 -27.08
N GLY A 258 -0.40 11.92 -27.75
CA GLY A 258 -0.28 11.89 -29.20
C GLY A 258 -0.73 10.58 -29.85
N SER A 259 -1.18 9.59 -29.07
CA SER A 259 -1.53 8.25 -29.56
C SER A 259 -2.78 8.25 -30.47
N ALA A 260 -2.95 7.16 -31.22
CA ALA A 260 -4.11 6.96 -32.09
C ALA A 260 -5.43 7.03 -31.30
N PHE A 261 -5.45 6.45 -30.09
CA PHE A 261 -6.61 6.50 -29.19
C PHE A 261 -7.08 7.94 -28.92
N TRP A 262 -6.19 8.80 -28.43
CA TRP A 262 -6.54 10.19 -28.10
C TRP A 262 -6.92 10.99 -29.33
N ASN A 263 -6.17 10.84 -30.42
CA ASN A 263 -6.47 11.53 -31.67
C ASN A 263 -7.87 11.17 -32.20
N GLN A 264 -8.27 9.90 -32.09
CA GLN A 264 -9.60 9.45 -32.49
C GLN A 264 -10.69 10.03 -31.59
N GLN A 265 -10.53 10.02 -30.27
CA GLN A 265 -11.54 10.60 -29.37
C GLN A 265 -11.69 12.12 -29.58
N PHE A 266 -10.58 12.85 -29.65
CA PHE A 266 -10.60 14.31 -29.78
C PHE A 266 -11.16 14.80 -31.12
N ARG A 267 -11.03 14.01 -32.21
CA ARG A 267 -11.68 14.32 -33.50
C ARG A 267 -13.20 14.23 -33.44
N ARG A 268 -13.75 13.39 -32.55
CA ARG A 268 -15.21 13.21 -32.40
C ARG A 268 -15.85 14.32 -31.55
N ILE A 269 -15.08 14.95 -30.67
CA ILE A 269 -15.50 16.13 -29.90
C ILE A 269 -15.42 17.35 -30.83
N ARG A 270 -16.57 17.89 -31.23
CA ARG A 270 -16.63 18.99 -32.22
C ARG A 270 -16.24 20.34 -31.63
N SER A 271 -16.69 20.65 -30.41
CA SER A 271 -16.39 21.92 -29.73
C SER A 271 -14.89 22.00 -29.35
N PRO A 272 -14.17 23.03 -29.79
CA PRO A 272 -12.79 23.29 -29.37
C PRO A 272 -12.63 23.47 -27.86
N GLU A 273 -13.59 24.12 -27.20
CA GLU A 273 -13.60 24.41 -25.77
C GLU A 273 -13.75 23.12 -24.95
N ILE A 274 -14.71 22.26 -25.33
CA ILE A 274 -14.89 20.93 -24.70
C ILE A 274 -13.62 20.10 -24.90
N ARG A 275 -13.05 20.10 -26.11
CA ARG A 275 -11.82 19.36 -26.41
C ARG A 275 -10.66 19.83 -25.55
N ALA A 276 -10.46 21.14 -25.41
CA ALA A 276 -9.42 21.74 -24.58
C ALA A 276 -9.63 21.40 -23.10
N TYR A 277 -10.86 21.50 -22.58
CA TYR A 277 -11.19 21.14 -21.21
C TYR A 277 -10.90 19.65 -20.91
N ILE A 278 -11.35 18.74 -21.77
CA ILE A 278 -11.09 17.30 -21.59
C ILE A 278 -9.59 17.03 -21.64
N LYS A 279 -8.90 17.59 -22.63
CA LYS A 279 -7.47 17.34 -22.81
C LYS A 279 -6.62 17.93 -21.68
N ASP A 280 -6.74 19.22 -21.42
CA ASP A 280 -5.83 19.97 -20.54
C ASP A 280 -6.40 20.22 -19.14
N GLY A 281 -7.72 20.20 -18.99
CA GLY A 281 -8.38 20.35 -17.68
C GLY A 281 -8.61 19.06 -16.92
N VAL A 282 -8.76 17.93 -17.61
CA VAL A 282 -9.02 16.61 -17.00
C VAL A 282 -7.80 15.69 -17.08
N PHE A 283 -7.32 15.38 -18.30
CA PHE A 283 -6.34 14.31 -18.47
C PHE A 283 -4.87 14.76 -18.42
N ARG A 284 -4.54 15.95 -18.95
CA ARG A 284 -3.18 16.55 -18.88
C ARG A 284 -3.02 17.56 -17.75
N ASN A 285 -4.02 17.70 -16.88
CA ASN A 285 -3.93 18.60 -15.74
C ASN A 285 -2.79 18.14 -14.82
N LYS A 286 -1.81 19.01 -14.57
CA LYS A 286 -0.65 18.70 -13.71
C LYS A 286 -0.95 18.83 -12.21
N GLY A 287 -1.98 19.61 -11.84
CA GLY A 287 -2.35 19.84 -10.45
C GLY A 287 -3.24 18.74 -9.87
N TYR A 288 -4.06 19.13 -8.88
CA TYR A 288 -5.05 18.25 -8.26
C TYR A 288 -6.39 18.29 -8.97
N SER A 289 -6.86 19.51 -9.22
CA SER A 289 -8.11 19.88 -9.90
C SER A 289 -8.06 21.39 -10.20
N GLY A 290 -8.98 21.91 -11.02
CA GLY A 290 -9.01 23.30 -11.47
C GLY A 290 -8.42 23.48 -12.87
N HIS A 291 -9.20 24.12 -13.75
CA HIS A 291 -8.78 24.49 -15.10
C HIS A 291 -9.53 25.76 -15.50
N ARG A 292 -8.81 26.72 -16.08
CA ARG A 292 -9.39 27.98 -16.54
C ARG A 292 -9.65 27.89 -18.03
N VAL A 293 -10.93 27.89 -18.40
CA VAL A 293 -11.34 28.12 -19.80
C VAL A 293 -11.58 29.62 -19.95
N ILE A 294 -10.79 30.27 -20.80
CA ILE A 294 -11.01 31.67 -21.17
C ILE A 294 -12.16 31.70 -22.16
N VAL A 295 -13.14 32.55 -21.89
CA VAL A 295 -14.34 32.72 -22.70
C VAL A 295 -14.44 34.18 -23.13
N GLU A 296 -14.68 34.43 -24.42
CA GLU A 296 -14.85 35.78 -24.97
C GLU A 296 -16.33 36.22 -24.95
N GLY A 297 -16.60 37.44 -24.48
CA GLY A 297 -17.94 38.05 -24.49
C GLY A 297 -18.96 37.37 -23.57
N ASP A 298 -20.25 37.44 -23.92
CA ASP A 298 -21.38 36.85 -23.17
C ASP A 298 -21.56 35.34 -23.40
N TYR A 299 -20.54 34.67 -23.97
CA TYR A 299 -20.62 33.25 -24.27
C TYR A 299 -20.76 32.43 -22.98
N LYS A 300 -21.76 31.55 -22.94
CA LYS A 300 -21.94 30.57 -21.86
C LYS A 300 -21.33 29.25 -22.32
N PRO A 301 -20.31 28.72 -21.64
CA PRO A 301 -19.71 27.44 -22.02
C PRO A 301 -20.76 26.33 -22.02
N PRO A 302 -20.74 25.43 -23.01
CA PRO A 302 -21.71 24.34 -23.10
C PRO A 302 -21.55 23.39 -21.91
N ASN A 303 -22.64 22.72 -21.51
CA ASN A 303 -22.53 21.67 -20.51
C ASN A 303 -21.69 20.51 -21.05
N PHE A 304 -20.48 20.34 -20.53
CA PHE A 304 -19.54 19.32 -21.00
C PHE A 304 -20.08 17.88 -20.88
N TYR A 305 -21.01 17.62 -19.95
CA TYR A 305 -21.65 16.31 -19.81
C TYR A 305 -22.69 15.99 -20.89
N SER A 306 -23.13 17.00 -21.65
CA SER A 306 -24.11 16.82 -22.73
C SER A 306 -23.48 16.36 -24.04
N ASP A 307 -22.15 16.46 -24.21
CA ASP A 307 -21.46 15.99 -25.40
C ASP A 307 -21.39 14.44 -25.41
N PRO A 308 -21.72 13.78 -26.54
CA PRO A 308 -21.86 12.32 -26.62
C PRO A 308 -20.54 11.56 -26.48
N VAL A 309 -19.39 12.23 -26.52
CA VAL A 309 -18.07 11.64 -26.31
C VAL A 309 -17.47 12.13 -25.00
N ALA A 310 -17.47 13.44 -24.75
CA ALA A 310 -16.88 14.01 -23.54
C ALA A 310 -17.66 13.63 -22.28
N GLY A 311 -19.00 13.60 -22.33
CA GLY A 311 -19.84 13.24 -21.19
C GLY A 311 -19.52 11.86 -20.61
N PRO A 312 -19.54 10.78 -21.41
CA PRO A 312 -19.12 9.46 -20.95
C PRO A 312 -17.69 9.41 -20.41
N MET A 313 -16.73 10.11 -21.05
CA MET A 313 -15.35 10.18 -20.56
C MET A 313 -15.26 10.83 -19.17
N LEU A 314 -16.01 11.92 -18.95
CA LEU A 314 -16.09 12.62 -17.67
C LEU A 314 -16.72 11.74 -16.58
N ILE A 315 -17.85 11.10 -16.87
CA ILE A 315 -18.56 10.22 -15.92
C ILE A 315 -17.66 9.07 -15.47
N VAL A 316 -17.02 8.40 -16.42
CA VAL A 316 -16.08 7.31 -16.12
C VAL A 316 -14.93 7.84 -15.28
N ARG A 317 -14.27 8.92 -15.69
CA ARG A 317 -13.11 9.45 -14.96
C ARG A 317 -13.47 9.91 -13.55
N GLN A 318 -14.63 10.55 -13.37
CA GLN A 318 -15.14 10.96 -12.07
C GLN A 318 -15.39 9.75 -11.15
N THR A 319 -15.99 8.69 -11.70
CA THR A 319 -16.29 7.45 -10.97
C THR A 319 -15.02 6.74 -10.52
N GLU A 320 -14.04 6.57 -11.41
CA GLU A 320 -12.75 5.94 -11.06
C GLU A 320 -11.98 6.74 -9.99
N LEU A 321 -11.98 8.08 -10.09
CA LEU A 321 -11.36 8.93 -9.07
C LEU A 321 -12.09 8.86 -7.73
N ARG A 322 -13.42 8.72 -7.74
CA ARG A 322 -14.21 8.53 -6.52
C ARG A 322 -13.91 7.18 -5.87
N LEU A 323 -13.86 6.10 -6.64
CA LEU A 323 -13.47 4.76 -6.15
C LEU A 323 -12.04 4.76 -5.60
N THR A 324 -11.12 5.45 -6.27
CA THR A 324 -9.75 5.66 -5.77
C THR A 324 -9.78 6.35 -4.40
N SER A 325 -10.48 7.48 -4.29
CA SER A 325 -10.60 8.19 -3.01
C SER A 325 -11.25 7.35 -1.91
N ALA A 326 -12.21 6.50 -2.25
CA ALA A 326 -12.86 5.59 -1.31
C ALA A 326 -11.91 4.48 -0.83
N GLY A 327 -11.12 3.89 -1.72
CA GLY A 327 -10.06 2.94 -1.36
C GLY A 327 -9.03 3.57 -0.41
N ILE A 328 -8.51 4.75 -0.75
CA ILE A 328 -7.58 5.49 0.13
C ILE A 328 -8.22 5.81 1.49
N THR A 329 -9.52 6.13 1.53
CA THR A 329 -10.27 6.34 2.77
C THR A 329 -10.25 5.10 3.66
N ALA A 330 -10.51 3.92 3.09
CA ALA A 330 -10.49 2.66 3.84
C ALA A 330 -9.09 2.32 4.37
N LEU A 331 -8.05 2.53 3.54
CA LEU A 331 -6.67 2.31 3.95
C LEU A 331 -6.25 3.25 5.08
N ALA A 332 -6.54 4.56 4.94
CA ALA A 332 -6.22 5.57 5.95
C ALA A 332 -6.93 5.29 7.29
N SER A 333 -8.21 4.92 7.23
CA SER A 333 -9.02 4.64 8.43
C SER A 333 -8.61 3.35 9.14
N SER A 334 -8.29 2.30 8.38
CA SER A 334 -7.86 1.01 8.96
C SER A 334 -6.47 1.10 9.60
N THR A 335 -5.57 1.91 9.05
CA THR A 335 -4.19 2.03 9.54
C THR A 335 -3.98 3.24 10.47
N LEU A 336 -5.03 4.03 10.74
CA LEU A 336 -4.92 5.34 11.40
C LEU A 336 -3.80 6.21 10.82
N SER A 337 -3.64 6.14 9.50
CA SER A 337 -2.59 6.84 8.76
C SER A 337 -3.24 7.85 7.83
N PRO A 338 -3.18 9.16 8.16
CA PRO A 338 -3.72 10.21 7.31
C PRO A 338 -3.15 10.16 5.88
N ALA A 339 -3.96 10.54 4.90
CA ALA A 339 -3.60 10.54 3.50
C ALA A 339 -3.02 11.89 3.05
N LEU A 340 -1.94 11.83 2.28
CA LEU A 340 -1.32 12.97 1.61
C LEU A 340 -1.36 12.71 0.10
N ARG A 341 -2.15 13.52 -0.62
CA ARG A 341 -2.23 13.42 -2.08
C ARG A 341 -1.11 14.24 -2.71
N LEU A 342 -0.45 13.69 -3.74
CA LEU A 342 0.48 14.42 -4.61
C LEU A 342 -0.22 14.92 -5.88
N PRO A 343 0.31 15.96 -6.54
CA PRO A 343 -0.27 16.47 -7.79
C PRO A 343 -0.09 15.47 -8.93
N ASN A 344 -0.93 15.54 -9.95
CA ASN A 344 -0.88 14.60 -11.08
C ASN A 344 0.41 14.70 -11.90
N ALA A 345 1.17 15.81 -11.77
CA ALA A 345 2.46 16.06 -12.40
C ALA A 345 3.43 14.86 -12.29
N VAL A 346 3.46 14.20 -11.13
CA VAL A 346 4.37 13.07 -10.84
C VAL A 346 4.14 11.86 -11.75
N ASN A 347 2.99 11.77 -12.43
CA ASN A 347 2.66 10.67 -13.33
C ASN A 347 3.16 10.87 -14.77
N PHE A 348 3.66 12.06 -15.14
CA PHE A 348 3.96 12.41 -16.55
C PHE A 348 5.40 12.06 -17.01
N HIS A 349 6.19 11.35 -16.20
CA HIS A 349 7.61 11.07 -16.47
C HIS A 349 7.89 9.76 -17.22
N GLY A 350 6.94 9.29 -18.04
CA GLY A 350 7.06 7.99 -18.72
C GLY A 350 8.24 7.88 -19.68
N ALA A 351 8.71 8.99 -20.27
CA ALA A 351 9.87 9.00 -21.15
C ALA A 351 11.17 8.85 -20.36
N GLU A 352 11.31 9.60 -19.27
CA GLU A 352 12.45 9.54 -18.35
C GLU A 352 12.59 8.15 -17.74
N LEU A 353 11.49 7.51 -17.35
CA LEU A 353 11.49 6.15 -16.82
C LEU A 353 12.01 5.13 -17.86
N ARG A 354 11.59 5.26 -19.13
CA ARG A 354 12.12 4.41 -20.23
C ARG A 354 13.60 4.63 -20.46
N ASP A 355 14.06 5.88 -20.38
CA ASP A 355 15.48 6.20 -20.54
C ASP A 355 16.32 5.59 -19.41
N ILE A 356 15.86 5.70 -18.16
CA ILE A 356 16.50 5.08 -17.00
C ILE A 356 16.59 3.55 -17.18
N GLU A 357 15.50 2.88 -17.54
CA GLU A 357 15.50 1.43 -17.75
C GLU A 357 16.44 1.01 -18.89
N ARG A 358 16.42 1.73 -20.02
CA ARG A 358 17.35 1.49 -21.13
C ARG A 358 18.81 1.67 -20.71
N PHE A 359 19.12 2.68 -19.91
CA PHE A 359 20.48 2.91 -19.43
C PHE A 359 20.92 1.88 -18.38
N ALA A 360 20.00 1.37 -17.57
CA ALA A 360 20.27 0.31 -16.59
C ALA A 360 20.64 -1.03 -17.24
N MET A 361 20.18 -1.29 -18.48
CA MET A 361 20.57 -2.48 -19.26
C MET A 361 21.99 -2.41 -19.83
N ARG A 362 22.71 -1.28 -19.67
CA ARG A 362 24.06 -1.11 -20.19
C ARG A 362 25.09 -1.34 -19.09
N GLU A 363 26.07 -2.19 -19.37
CA GLU A 363 27.15 -2.53 -18.43
C GLU A 363 28.38 -1.60 -18.56
N ASP A 364 28.44 -0.76 -19.59
CA ASP A 364 29.58 0.12 -19.84
C ASP A 364 29.58 1.41 -18.97
N VAL A 365 30.77 1.96 -18.69
CA VAL A 365 30.97 3.16 -17.85
C VAL A 365 30.14 4.36 -18.33
N ARG A 366 29.98 4.52 -19.65
CA ARG A 366 29.16 5.61 -20.22
C ARG A 366 27.68 5.37 -19.95
N GLY A 367 27.20 4.13 -20.07
CA GLY A 367 25.85 3.72 -19.69
C GLY A 367 25.55 4.03 -18.23
N MET A 368 26.46 3.66 -17.33
CA MET A 368 26.36 3.96 -15.91
C MET A 368 26.30 5.47 -15.62
N GLY A 369 27.14 6.28 -16.28
CA GLY A 369 27.10 7.75 -16.14
C GLY A 369 25.79 8.38 -16.64
N LEU A 370 25.21 7.85 -17.71
CA LEU A 370 23.90 8.27 -18.22
C LEU A 370 22.77 7.88 -17.27
N LEU A 371 22.81 6.67 -16.71
CA LEU A 371 21.85 6.19 -15.71
C LEU A 371 21.80 7.12 -14.49
N GLN A 372 22.96 7.42 -13.90
CA GLN A 372 23.04 8.27 -12.70
C GLN A 372 22.50 9.68 -12.99
N ARG A 373 22.83 10.24 -14.16
CA ARG A 373 22.32 11.56 -14.58
C ARG A 373 20.81 11.56 -14.76
N ALA A 374 20.28 10.59 -15.52
CA ALA A 374 18.84 10.49 -15.80
C ALA A 374 18.03 10.28 -14.51
N PHE A 375 18.55 9.45 -13.59
CA PHE A 375 17.95 9.25 -12.29
C PHE A 375 17.95 10.54 -11.45
N ARG A 376 19.07 11.26 -11.40
CA ARG A 376 19.16 12.54 -10.67
C ARG A 376 18.13 13.54 -11.16
N GLU A 377 18.06 13.73 -12.48
CA GLU A 377 17.11 14.66 -13.10
C GLU A 377 15.66 14.28 -12.79
N LEU A 378 15.32 12.98 -12.83
CA LEU A 378 13.99 12.52 -12.44
C LEU A 378 13.70 12.76 -10.95
N SER A 379 14.61 12.39 -10.05
CA SER A 379 14.43 12.56 -8.60
C SER A 379 14.25 14.04 -8.22
N GLN A 380 15.01 14.94 -8.87
CA GLN A 380 14.85 16.39 -8.72
C GLN A 380 13.50 16.89 -9.26
N LYS A 381 13.06 16.41 -10.44
CA LYS A 381 11.73 16.75 -10.99
C LYS A 381 10.59 16.33 -10.07
N LEU A 382 10.60 15.08 -9.59
CA LEU A 382 9.57 14.57 -8.67
C LEU A 382 9.51 15.40 -7.38
N SER A 383 10.66 15.80 -6.86
CA SER A 383 10.74 16.64 -5.66
C SER A 383 10.24 18.07 -5.93
N ALA A 384 10.59 18.66 -7.08
CA ALA A 384 10.17 20.01 -7.48
C ALA A 384 8.67 20.11 -7.80
N GLU A 385 8.05 19.01 -8.25
CA GLU A 385 6.61 18.92 -8.48
C GLU A 385 5.82 18.75 -7.18
N THR A 386 6.49 18.46 -6.06
CA THR A 386 5.85 18.35 -4.75
C THR A 386 5.99 19.67 -3.99
N ASP A 387 4.88 20.27 -3.55
CA ASP A 387 4.91 21.52 -2.78
C ASP A 387 5.78 21.37 -1.52
N GLY A 388 6.65 22.35 -1.27
CA GLY A 388 7.61 22.30 -0.17
C GLY A 388 6.99 22.16 1.22
N ARG A 389 5.73 22.61 1.41
CA ARG A 389 4.99 22.41 2.66
C ARG A 389 4.62 20.93 2.87
N LEU A 390 4.32 20.21 1.79
CA LEU A 390 4.05 18.76 1.85
C LEU A 390 5.32 17.98 2.18
N LEU A 391 6.46 18.35 1.58
CA LEU A 391 7.77 17.76 1.93
C LEU A 391 8.15 18.05 3.39
N THR A 392 7.89 19.26 3.86
CA THR A 392 8.09 19.66 5.27
C THR A 392 7.23 18.81 6.21
N TYR A 393 5.95 18.59 5.87
CA TYR A 393 5.08 17.71 6.64
C TYR A 393 5.64 16.29 6.71
N LEU A 394 6.06 15.74 5.56
CA LEU A 394 6.67 14.40 5.52
C LEU A 394 7.86 14.31 6.47
N ARG A 395 8.77 15.30 6.40
CA ARG A 395 9.96 15.38 7.25
C ARG A 395 9.65 15.35 8.74
N GLU A 396 8.68 16.15 9.18
CA GLU A 396 8.48 16.48 10.59
C GLU A 396 7.47 15.56 11.30
N ARG A 397 6.49 15.01 10.56
CA ARG A 397 5.31 14.35 11.14
C ARG A 397 5.13 12.89 10.72
N THR A 398 6.04 12.32 9.94
CA THR A 398 5.88 10.96 9.38
C THR A 398 6.82 9.94 10.02
N GLY A 399 6.28 8.77 10.38
CA GLY A 399 7.05 7.59 10.83
C GLY A 399 7.15 6.48 9.78
N SER A 400 6.09 6.28 8.98
CA SER A 400 6.02 5.27 7.93
C SER A 400 5.21 5.76 6.73
N VAL A 401 5.48 5.26 5.53
CA VAL A 401 4.79 5.67 4.30
C VAL A 401 4.20 4.45 3.59
N THR A 402 2.89 4.44 3.36
CA THR A 402 2.26 3.52 2.41
C THR A 402 2.02 4.30 1.12
N ILE A 403 2.74 3.95 0.06
CA ILE A 403 2.63 4.59 -1.24
C ILE A 403 1.49 3.94 -2.03
N VAL A 404 0.57 4.73 -2.58
CA VAL A 404 -0.44 4.26 -3.53
C VAL A 404 -0.31 5.06 -4.81
N ALA A 405 0.49 4.57 -5.74
CA ALA A 405 0.83 5.25 -6.99
C ALA A 405 1.39 4.25 -8.01
N ASP A 406 1.51 4.66 -9.27
CA ASP A 406 2.31 3.94 -10.28
C ASP A 406 3.68 4.60 -10.49
N ALA A 407 3.79 5.92 -10.28
CA ALA A 407 5.08 6.62 -10.25
C ALA A 407 5.99 6.08 -9.11
N PRO A 408 7.32 6.07 -9.28
CA PRO A 408 8.26 5.60 -8.27
C PRO A 408 8.50 6.67 -7.19
N LEU A 409 7.47 6.96 -6.38
CA LEU A 409 7.53 7.98 -5.33
C LEU A 409 8.54 7.64 -4.23
N GLU A 410 8.95 6.37 -4.12
CA GLU A 410 10.03 5.86 -3.28
C GLU A 410 11.33 6.66 -3.41
N TRP A 411 11.55 7.25 -4.59
CA TRP A 411 12.76 7.98 -4.96
C TRP A 411 12.70 9.50 -4.71
N ILE A 412 11.56 10.01 -4.21
CA ILE A 412 11.49 11.37 -3.69
C ILE A 412 12.44 11.47 -2.50
N ARG A 413 13.23 12.55 -2.45
CA ARG A 413 14.19 12.79 -1.37
C ARG A 413 13.60 13.72 -0.32
N VAL A 414 13.78 13.37 0.96
CA VAL A 414 13.46 14.21 2.11
C VAL A 414 14.72 14.31 2.98
N ASP A 415 15.27 15.53 3.07
CA ASP A 415 16.61 15.83 3.60
C ASP A 415 17.71 14.96 2.95
N GLY A 416 17.77 14.93 1.62
CA GLY A 416 18.80 14.18 0.87
C GLY A 416 18.57 12.66 0.79
N VAL A 417 17.71 12.10 1.64
CA VAL A 417 17.45 10.64 1.72
C VAL A 417 16.18 10.25 0.94
N PRO A 418 16.23 9.24 0.05
CA PRO A 418 15.05 8.67 -0.58
C PRO A 418 14.00 8.18 0.44
N LEU A 419 12.71 8.38 0.17
CA LEU A 419 11.61 7.98 1.06
C LEU A 419 11.72 6.52 1.51
N MET A 420 12.06 5.60 0.60
CA MET A 420 12.17 4.17 0.88
C MET A 420 13.25 3.77 1.89
N LEU A 421 14.21 4.67 2.15
CA LEU A 421 15.30 4.45 3.12
C LEU A 421 15.07 5.25 4.40
N ARG A 422 14.44 6.42 4.27
CA ARG A 422 14.10 7.26 5.40
C ARG A 422 13.01 6.64 6.26
N TYR A 423 11.92 6.20 5.65
CA TYR A 423 10.73 5.71 6.35
C TYR A 423 10.52 4.22 6.15
N GLU A 424 9.75 3.59 7.05
CA GLU A 424 9.19 2.28 6.75
C GLU A 424 8.23 2.40 5.58
N THR A 425 8.57 1.78 4.45
CA THR A 425 7.90 2.06 3.17
C THR A 425 7.42 0.78 2.49
N SER A 426 6.17 0.81 2.01
CA SER A 426 5.66 -0.19 1.07
C SER A 426 4.76 0.47 0.04
N ARG A 427 4.50 -0.22 -1.07
CA ARG A 427 3.67 0.31 -2.15
C ARG A 427 2.49 -0.57 -2.51
N ILE A 428 1.42 0.07 -2.96
CA ILE A 428 0.28 -0.51 -3.67
C ILE A 428 0.26 0.14 -5.05
N GLY A 429 0.21 -0.66 -6.12
CA GLY A 429 0.03 -0.13 -7.47
C GLY A 429 -1.33 0.55 -7.59
N MET A 430 -1.40 1.66 -8.33
CA MET A 430 -2.66 2.39 -8.54
C MET A 430 -3.47 1.77 -9.69
N THR A 431 -2.78 1.17 -10.67
CA THR A 431 -3.41 0.38 -11.74
C THR A 431 -2.98 -1.10 -11.65
N PRO A 432 -3.89 -2.06 -11.92
CA PRO A 432 -5.31 -1.87 -12.20
C PRO A 432 -6.11 -1.57 -10.91
N GLY A 433 -7.20 -0.81 -11.05
CA GLY A 433 -7.98 -0.25 -9.96
C GLY A 433 -8.61 -1.31 -9.05
N ASN A 434 -9.00 -2.47 -9.58
CA ASN A 434 -9.51 -3.58 -8.77
C ASN A 434 -8.48 -4.11 -7.78
N LEU A 435 -7.21 -4.24 -8.22
CA LEU A 435 -6.14 -4.73 -7.36
C LEU A 435 -5.77 -3.66 -6.32
N MET A 436 -5.70 -2.39 -6.73
CA MET A 436 -5.51 -1.28 -5.80
C MET A 436 -6.59 -1.28 -4.71
N LEU A 437 -7.86 -1.40 -5.12
CA LEU A 437 -8.99 -1.36 -4.20
C LEU A 437 -8.99 -2.53 -3.23
N SER A 438 -8.73 -3.75 -3.70
CA SER A 438 -8.67 -4.92 -2.82
C SER A 438 -7.55 -4.79 -1.78
N GLN A 439 -6.38 -4.28 -2.17
CA GLN A 439 -5.26 -4.04 -1.24
C GLN A 439 -5.54 -2.91 -0.25
N CYS A 440 -6.28 -1.87 -0.64
CA CYS A 440 -6.65 -0.78 0.26
C CYS A 440 -7.75 -1.18 1.27
N LEU A 441 -8.66 -2.06 0.86
CA LEU A 441 -9.75 -2.55 1.71
C LEU A 441 -9.28 -3.62 2.70
N GLU A 442 -8.34 -4.47 2.29
CA GLU A 442 -7.81 -5.54 3.15
C GLU A 442 -7.28 -4.96 4.47
N SER A 443 -7.77 -5.47 5.59
CA SER A 443 -7.42 -4.97 6.92
C SER A 443 -7.45 -6.08 7.98
N GLY A 444 -6.75 -5.82 9.08
CA GLY A 444 -6.56 -6.79 10.17
C GLY A 444 -5.22 -7.50 10.04
N VAL A 445 -4.42 -7.42 11.12
CA VAL A 445 -3.09 -8.03 11.14
C VAL A 445 -3.18 -9.55 11.30
N ARG A 446 -2.46 -10.26 10.44
CA ARG A 446 -2.24 -11.70 10.49
C ARG A 446 -0.93 -11.96 11.23
N ALA A 447 -1.03 -12.34 12.49
CA ALA A 447 0.15 -12.65 13.30
C ALA A 447 0.62 -14.09 13.05
N VAL A 448 1.92 -14.27 12.83
CA VAL A 448 2.59 -15.56 12.75
C VAL A 448 3.73 -15.60 13.78
N ALA A 449 4.05 -16.79 14.28
CA ALA A 449 5.24 -16.98 15.10
C ALA A 449 6.52 -16.84 14.24
N ALA A 450 7.63 -16.41 14.83
CA ALA A 450 8.89 -16.24 14.12
C ALA A 450 9.35 -17.53 13.41
N GLU A 451 9.12 -18.68 14.03
CA GLU A 451 9.48 -20.00 13.52
C GLU A 451 8.69 -20.36 12.25
N ALA A 452 7.52 -19.76 12.05
CA ALA A 452 6.72 -19.96 10.84
C ALA A 452 7.41 -19.38 9.58
N LEU A 453 8.44 -18.55 9.75
CA LEU A 453 9.26 -17.99 8.68
C LEU A 453 10.49 -18.84 8.35
N ALA A 454 10.69 -19.97 9.04
CA ALA A 454 11.89 -20.79 8.89
C ALA A 454 11.87 -21.73 7.67
N ASP A 455 10.69 -22.14 7.17
CA ASP A 455 10.57 -22.99 5.97
C ASP A 455 10.42 -22.12 4.71
N ILE A 456 11.44 -22.16 3.86
CA ILE A 456 11.61 -21.32 2.67
C ILE A 456 11.72 -22.21 1.44
N LEU A 457 10.87 -21.96 0.45
CA LEU A 457 10.96 -22.62 -0.86
C LEU A 457 11.67 -21.70 -1.86
N VAL A 458 12.70 -22.22 -2.53
CA VAL A 458 13.36 -21.55 -3.65
C VAL A 458 13.01 -22.29 -4.94
N ILE A 459 12.25 -21.63 -5.81
CA ILE A 459 11.95 -22.12 -7.16
C ILE A 459 13.00 -21.55 -8.10
N ARG A 460 13.86 -22.43 -8.61
CA ARG A 460 14.94 -22.06 -9.53
C ARG A 460 14.62 -22.51 -10.95
N SER A 461 14.81 -21.62 -11.92
CA SER A 461 14.66 -21.96 -13.34
C SER A 461 15.68 -21.24 -14.20
N PHE A 462 16.76 -21.97 -14.50
CA PHE A 462 17.84 -21.55 -15.38
C PHE A 462 18.27 -22.75 -16.24
N ALA A 463 18.77 -22.50 -17.45
CA ALA A 463 19.43 -23.54 -18.21
C ALA A 463 20.66 -24.07 -17.44
N ASP A 464 21.05 -25.33 -17.64
CA ASP A 464 22.25 -25.90 -17.00
C ASP A 464 23.52 -25.11 -17.33
N SER A 465 23.56 -24.50 -18.52
CA SER A 465 24.67 -23.67 -19.01
C SER A 465 24.59 -22.20 -18.58
N ASP A 466 23.56 -21.81 -17.83
CA ASP A 466 23.38 -20.42 -17.43
C ASP A 466 24.40 -20.05 -16.34
N PRO A 467 25.24 -19.01 -16.56
CA PRO A 467 26.33 -18.69 -15.63
C PRO A 467 25.84 -18.26 -14.23
N ILE A 468 24.60 -17.79 -14.10
CA ILE A 468 24.08 -17.29 -12.82
C ILE A 468 23.24 -18.32 -12.05
N ARG A 469 23.05 -19.53 -12.60
CA ARG A 469 22.21 -20.58 -11.99
C ARG A 469 22.56 -20.90 -10.54
N SER A 470 23.84 -21.01 -10.23
CA SER A 470 24.30 -21.40 -8.89
C SER A 470 24.56 -20.20 -7.98
N THR A 471 24.36 -18.97 -8.45
CA THR A 471 24.82 -17.77 -7.75
C THR A 471 24.09 -17.55 -6.42
N LEU A 472 22.76 -17.71 -6.37
CA LEU A 472 22.01 -17.64 -5.10
C LEU A 472 22.40 -18.76 -4.13
N GLU A 473 22.47 -20.00 -4.61
CA GLU A 473 22.84 -21.15 -3.78
C GLU A 473 24.25 -20.99 -3.19
N ARG A 474 25.22 -20.55 -4.00
CA ARG A 474 26.59 -20.23 -3.53
C ARG A 474 26.59 -19.08 -2.53
N ALA A 475 25.82 -18.02 -2.78
CA ALA A 475 25.74 -16.86 -1.90
C ALA A 475 25.21 -17.24 -0.51
N LEU A 476 24.19 -18.11 -0.44
CA LEU A 476 23.64 -18.61 0.81
C LEU A 476 24.68 -19.40 1.61
N GLY A 477 25.60 -20.10 0.94
CA GLY A 477 26.69 -20.85 1.58
C GLY A 477 27.69 -19.98 2.37
N PHE A 478 27.70 -18.65 2.18
CA PHE A 478 28.53 -17.73 2.96
C PHE A 478 27.88 -17.28 4.28
N PHE A 479 26.61 -17.62 4.51
CA PHE A 479 25.89 -17.24 5.72
C PHE A 479 25.55 -18.47 6.55
N ASP A 480 25.62 -18.32 7.87
CA ASP A 480 25.12 -19.33 8.79
C ASP A 480 23.59 -19.25 8.86
N LEU A 481 22.94 -20.18 8.16
CA LEU A 481 21.48 -20.31 8.07
C LEU A 481 20.94 -21.43 8.96
N GLU A 482 21.70 -21.89 9.97
CA GLU A 482 21.22 -22.90 10.91
C GLU A 482 19.86 -22.50 11.52
N GLY A 483 18.91 -23.44 11.52
CA GLY A 483 17.52 -23.21 11.95
C GLY A 483 16.57 -22.75 10.84
N LEU A 484 17.09 -22.38 9.65
CA LEU A 484 16.26 -22.18 8.45
C LEU A 484 16.32 -23.43 7.56
N LYS A 485 15.16 -23.82 7.04
CA LYS A 485 15.03 -24.87 6.03
C LYS A 485 14.84 -24.22 4.67
N VAL A 486 15.91 -24.13 3.88
CA VAL A 486 15.88 -23.59 2.52
C VAL A 486 15.88 -24.74 1.52
N SER A 487 14.76 -24.94 0.82
CA SER A 487 14.59 -26.03 -0.14
C SER A 487 14.67 -25.50 -1.57
N PHE A 488 15.70 -25.92 -2.32
CA PHE A 488 15.82 -25.62 -3.75
C PHE A 488 15.05 -26.64 -4.58
N ILE A 489 14.22 -26.16 -5.51
CA ILE A 489 13.60 -26.98 -6.55
C ILE A 489 13.91 -26.40 -7.93
N ASP A 490 14.45 -27.25 -8.81
CA ASP A 490 14.70 -26.92 -10.21
C ASP A 490 13.46 -27.28 -11.04
N VAL A 491 12.97 -26.32 -11.84
CA VAL A 491 11.77 -26.49 -12.67
C VAL A 491 12.00 -26.02 -14.11
N GLU A 492 11.39 -26.73 -15.06
CA GLU A 492 11.44 -26.38 -16.49
C GLU A 492 10.07 -26.04 -17.09
N ARG A 493 8.98 -26.33 -16.36
CA ARG A 493 7.60 -26.12 -16.82
C ARG A 493 6.75 -25.38 -15.77
N VAL A 494 5.82 -24.56 -16.23
CA VAL A 494 4.87 -23.84 -15.36
C VAL A 494 3.98 -24.80 -14.56
N ALA A 495 3.62 -25.95 -15.13
CA ALA A 495 2.86 -26.98 -14.42
C ALA A 495 3.59 -27.48 -13.16
N ASP A 496 4.93 -27.62 -13.23
CA ASP A 496 5.74 -28.04 -12.09
C ASP A 496 5.77 -26.97 -11.01
N VAL A 497 5.86 -25.70 -11.39
CA VAL A 497 5.74 -24.56 -10.47
C VAL A 497 4.43 -24.64 -9.69
N ILE A 498 3.30 -24.78 -10.39
CA ILE A 498 1.96 -24.88 -9.78
C ILE A 498 1.89 -26.08 -8.83
N ALA A 499 2.38 -27.24 -9.25
CA ALA A 499 2.35 -28.46 -8.46
C ALA A 499 3.16 -28.34 -7.15
N HIS A 500 4.33 -27.71 -7.19
CA HIS A 500 5.15 -27.49 -5.99
C HIS A 500 4.55 -26.44 -5.06
N LEU A 501 4.01 -25.34 -5.60
CA LEU A 501 3.34 -24.32 -4.81
C LEU A 501 2.13 -24.88 -4.03
N ASN A 502 1.33 -25.72 -4.67
CA ASN A 502 0.17 -26.35 -4.01
C ASN A 502 0.55 -27.36 -2.92
N LYS A 503 1.78 -27.91 -2.96
CA LYS A 503 2.30 -28.81 -1.90
C LYS A 503 2.99 -28.05 -0.77
N PHE A 504 3.49 -26.85 -1.03
CA PHE A 504 4.27 -26.09 -0.08
C PHE A 504 3.37 -25.41 0.97
N THR A 505 3.68 -25.63 2.25
CA THR A 505 2.91 -25.10 3.38
C THR A 505 3.58 -23.91 4.06
N GLY A 506 4.87 -23.66 3.80
CA GLY A 506 5.64 -22.57 4.40
C GLY A 506 5.18 -21.19 3.94
N ASN A 507 5.78 -20.15 4.54
CA ASN A 507 5.33 -18.77 4.39
C ASN A 507 6.16 -17.92 3.42
N ILE A 508 7.37 -18.38 3.06
CA ILE A 508 8.31 -17.62 2.23
C ILE A 508 8.61 -18.40 0.95
N LEU A 509 8.40 -17.74 -0.18
CA LEU A 509 8.76 -18.20 -1.51
C LEU A 509 9.82 -17.30 -2.11
N VAL A 510 10.86 -17.88 -2.70
CA VAL A 510 11.84 -17.19 -3.53
C VAL A 510 11.73 -17.71 -4.96
N PHE A 511 11.54 -16.81 -5.93
CA PHE A 511 11.77 -17.14 -7.34
C PHE A 511 13.18 -16.71 -7.71
N ASP A 512 13.98 -17.66 -8.20
CA ASP A 512 15.35 -17.45 -8.67
C ASP A 512 15.43 -17.84 -10.15
N CYS A 513 15.18 -16.88 -11.02
CA CYS A 513 15.08 -17.08 -12.47
C CYS A 513 15.21 -15.75 -13.22
N HIS A 514 15.28 -15.80 -14.55
CA HIS A 514 15.16 -14.58 -15.36
C HIS A 514 13.76 -13.98 -15.27
N GLY A 515 13.69 -12.66 -15.19
CA GLY A 515 12.45 -11.88 -15.24
C GLY A 515 12.48 -10.86 -16.37
N GLY A 516 11.30 -10.35 -16.74
CA GLY A 516 11.20 -9.28 -17.73
C GLY A 516 9.77 -8.85 -18.01
N HIS A 517 9.61 -7.97 -18.98
CA HIS A 517 8.31 -7.53 -19.49
C HIS A 517 8.40 -7.26 -20.99
N ASP A 518 7.26 -7.31 -21.69
CA ASP A 518 7.19 -7.09 -23.15
C ASP A 518 6.59 -5.70 -23.49
N GLY A 519 6.98 -4.66 -22.73
CA GLY A 519 6.48 -3.27 -22.90
C GLY A 519 5.38 -2.85 -21.92
N ASP A 520 4.71 -1.73 -22.21
CA ASP A 520 3.68 -1.08 -21.37
C ASP A 520 2.24 -1.53 -21.66
N GLU A 521 2.05 -2.37 -22.68
CA GLU A 521 0.76 -2.98 -23.05
C GLU A 521 0.70 -4.49 -22.78
N ARG A 522 1.79 -5.12 -22.34
CA ARG A 522 1.87 -6.57 -22.11
C ARG A 522 2.27 -6.91 -20.67
N ASN A 523 1.96 -8.12 -20.24
CA ASN A 523 2.25 -8.59 -18.89
C ASN A 523 3.75 -8.82 -18.69
N GLY A 524 4.20 -8.60 -17.45
CA GLY A 524 5.50 -9.07 -16.98
C GLY A 524 5.51 -10.60 -16.84
N TRP A 525 6.70 -11.19 -16.93
CA TRP A 525 6.85 -12.65 -16.91
C TRP A 525 8.09 -13.10 -16.13
N LEU A 526 8.02 -14.33 -15.62
CA LEU A 526 9.16 -15.10 -15.13
C LEU A 526 9.50 -16.20 -16.14
N ARG A 527 10.78 -16.43 -16.42
CA ARG A 527 11.21 -17.49 -17.34
C ARG A 527 11.21 -18.82 -16.60
N ILE A 528 10.39 -19.76 -17.06
CA ILE A 528 10.34 -21.13 -16.53
C ILE A 528 10.72 -22.09 -17.67
N GLY A 529 11.97 -22.56 -17.67
CA GLY A 529 12.55 -23.28 -18.80
C GLY A 529 12.40 -22.48 -20.09
N ARG A 530 11.57 -22.97 -21.03
CA ARG A 530 11.25 -22.25 -22.28
C ARG A 530 9.96 -21.42 -22.20
N GLU A 531 9.14 -21.62 -21.18
CA GLU A 531 7.84 -20.99 -20.98
C GLU A 531 8.00 -19.59 -20.34
N LYS A 532 7.07 -18.68 -20.64
CA LYS A 532 6.91 -17.41 -19.92
C LYS A 532 5.75 -17.56 -18.94
N LEU A 533 6.05 -17.58 -17.65
CA LEU A 533 5.03 -17.58 -16.61
C LEU A 533 4.47 -16.16 -16.44
N ASP A 534 3.22 -15.99 -16.84
CA ASP A 534 2.40 -14.86 -16.41
C ASP A 534 1.84 -15.14 -15.02
N THR A 535 2.39 -14.49 -14.00
CA THR A 535 2.01 -14.72 -12.60
C THR A 535 0.56 -14.38 -12.29
N TRP A 536 -0.14 -13.61 -13.15
CA TRP A 536 -1.56 -13.37 -12.98
C TRP A 536 -2.35 -14.67 -13.14
N GLN A 537 -1.88 -15.62 -13.95
CA GLN A 537 -2.55 -16.90 -14.20
C GLN A 537 -2.46 -17.87 -13.01
N LEU A 538 -1.68 -17.54 -11.98
CA LEU A 538 -1.59 -18.36 -10.77
C LEU A 538 -2.82 -18.21 -9.87
N ALA A 539 -3.58 -17.13 -10.01
CA ALA A 539 -4.80 -16.94 -9.24
C ALA A 539 -5.79 -18.08 -9.54
N HIS A 540 -6.32 -18.70 -8.48
CA HIS A 540 -7.16 -19.90 -8.52
C HIS A 540 -6.48 -21.18 -9.04
N ALA A 541 -5.19 -21.14 -9.39
CA ALA A 541 -4.43 -22.31 -9.84
C ALA A 541 -3.39 -22.78 -8.81
N ALA A 542 -2.79 -21.85 -8.06
CA ALA A 542 -1.74 -22.13 -7.09
C ALA A 542 -1.99 -21.43 -5.75
N ARG A 543 -1.64 -22.08 -4.64
CA ARG A 543 -1.53 -21.46 -3.31
C ARG A 543 -0.21 -20.69 -3.23
N ILE A 544 -0.27 -19.37 -3.31
CA ILE A 544 0.90 -18.51 -3.16
C ILE A 544 1.19 -18.23 -1.68
N PRO A 545 2.42 -18.46 -1.19
CA PRO A 545 2.81 -18.06 0.16
C PRO A 545 2.66 -16.54 0.39
N PRO A 546 2.37 -16.11 1.63
CA PRO A 546 2.12 -14.69 1.92
C PRO A 546 3.32 -13.79 1.66
N VAL A 547 4.56 -14.30 1.73
CA VAL A 547 5.78 -13.56 1.43
C VAL A 547 6.44 -14.15 0.19
N VAL A 548 6.63 -13.31 -0.83
CA VAL A 548 7.38 -13.67 -2.04
C VAL A 548 8.58 -12.74 -2.23
N ILE A 549 9.73 -13.31 -2.56
CA ILE A 549 10.97 -12.60 -2.86
C ILE A 549 11.37 -12.93 -4.30
N LEU A 550 11.60 -11.90 -5.11
CA LEU A 550 11.97 -12.07 -6.51
C LEU A 550 13.47 -11.81 -6.70
N SER A 551 14.24 -12.89 -6.82
CA SER A 551 15.62 -12.89 -7.33
C SER A 551 15.56 -12.90 -8.87
N ALA A 552 14.98 -11.84 -9.43
CA ALA A 552 14.70 -11.72 -10.87
C ALA A 552 14.57 -10.24 -11.29
N CYS A 553 15.06 -9.92 -12.49
CA CYS A 553 15.08 -8.57 -13.05
C CYS A 553 13.67 -8.03 -13.43
N SER A 554 13.50 -6.71 -13.32
CA SER A 554 12.33 -5.95 -13.86
C SER A 554 10.95 -6.54 -13.49
N THR A 555 10.82 -7.06 -12.27
CA THR A 555 9.60 -7.71 -11.78
C THR A 555 8.50 -6.73 -11.33
N PHE A 556 8.86 -5.46 -11.16
CA PHE A 556 7.97 -4.31 -11.08
C PHE A 556 8.51 -3.18 -11.99
N ALA A 557 8.64 -3.47 -13.27
CA ALA A 557 9.35 -2.62 -14.23
C ALA A 557 8.81 -1.18 -14.34
N LEU A 558 9.72 -0.21 -14.37
CA LEU A 558 9.39 1.21 -14.51
C LEU A 558 8.81 1.58 -15.87
N ALA A 559 9.19 0.92 -16.96
CA ALA A 559 8.57 1.07 -18.27
C ALA A 559 7.61 -0.08 -18.63
N GLY A 560 7.32 -0.97 -17.68
CA GLY A 560 6.34 -2.04 -17.85
C GLY A 560 4.90 -1.54 -17.76
N SER A 561 3.98 -2.46 -18.08
CA SER A 561 2.55 -2.27 -17.85
C SER A 561 2.22 -2.43 -16.36
N HIS A 562 0.97 -2.14 -16.00
CA HIS A 562 0.44 -2.40 -14.67
C HIS A 562 0.37 -3.90 -14.31
N ALA A 563 0.36 -4.77 -15.33
CA ALA A 563 0.37 -6.21 -15.17
C ALA A 563 1.78 -6.74 -14.89
N SER A 564 2.41 -6.23 -13.83
CA SER A 564 3.74 -6.65 -13.38
C SER A 564 3.71 -8.04 -12.72
N VAL A 565 4.88 -8.66 -12.61
CA VAL A 565 5.05 -9.94 -11.88
C VAL A 565 4.65 -9.77 -10.41
N GLY A 566 5.09 -8.68 -9.78
CA GLY A 566 4.72 -8.39 -8.39
C GLY A 566 3.21 -8.27 -8.18
N ASN A 567 2.51 -7.52 -9.03
CA ASN A 567 1.05 -7.38 -8.94
C ASN A 567 0.32 -8.70 -9.21
N GLY A 568 0.80 -9.52 -10.15
CA GLY A 568 0.22 -10.83 -10.44
C GLY A 568 0.32 -11.79 -9.25
N LEU A 569 1.43 -11.76 -8.51
CA LEU A 569 1.61 -12.55 -7.29
C LEU A 569 0.72 -12.06 -6.14
N ILE A 570 0.56 -10.74 -5.97
CA ILE A 570 -0.39 -10.17 -5.00
C ILE A 570 -1.82 -10.61 -5.32
N ARG A 571 -2.24 -10.50 -6.59
CA ARG A 571 -3.55 -11.01 -7.04
C ARG A 571 -3.72 -12.49 -6.72
N SER A 572 -2.64 -13.27 -6.83
CA SER A 572 -2.66 -14.72 -6.67
C SER A 572 -2.56 -15.18 -5.21
N GLY A 573 -2.49 -14.27 -4.25
CA GLY A 573 -2.59 -14.57 -2.82
C GLY A 573 -1.40 -14.13 -1.96
N ALA A 574 -0.31 -13.63 -2.56
CA ALA A 574 0.77 -13.04 -1.79
C ALA A 574 0.26 -11.80 -1.04
N LEU A 575 0.69 -11.65 0.22
CA LEU A 575 0.42 -10.45 1.00
C LEU A 575 1.46 -9.37 0.70
N THR A 576 2.70 -9.78 0.43
CA THR A 576 3.79 -8.89 0.06
C THR A 576 4.78 -9.54 -0.89
N VAL A 577 5.31 -8.73 -1.79
CA VAL A 577 6.34 -9.13 -2.75
C VAL A 577 7.51 -8.17 -2.67
N ILE A 578 8.73 -8.69 -2.54
CA ILE A 578 9.95 -7.90 -2.77
C ILE A 578 10.32 -8.08 -4.25
N GLY A 579 10.19 -7.01 -5.03
CA GLY A 579 10.48 -6.98 -6.46
C GLY A 579 11.52 -5.93 -6.81
N ALA A 580 11.82 -5.82 -8.11
CA ALA A 580 12.81 -4.87 -8.63
C ALA A 580 12.22 -3.95 -9.71
N PHE A 581 12.54 -2.65 -9.62
CA PHE A 581 12.20 -1.61 -10.59
C PHE A 581 12.98 -1.73 -11.90
N LEU A 582 14.23 -2.16 -11.77
CA LEU A 582 15.24 -2.18 -12.83
C LEU A 582 15.92 -3.56 -12.86
N PRO A 583 16.67 -3.87 -13.93
CA PRO A 583 17.57 -5.02 -13.92
C PRO A 583 18.54 -4.95 -12.73
N VAL A 584 18.77 -6.09 -12.08
CA VAL A 584 19.64 -6.23 -10.90
C VAL A 584 20.85 -7.09 -11.25
N ASP A 585 21.98 -6.81 -10.59
CA ASP A 585 23.18 -7.63 -10.73
C ASP A 585 23.00 -8.97 -10.00
N SER A 586 23.32 -10.09 -10.66
CA SER A 586 23.07 -11.42 -10.11
C SER A 586 23.79 -11.70 -8.78
N GLU A 587 25.05 -11.30 -8.64
CA GLU A 587 25.86 -11.52 -7.44
C GLU A 587 25.35 -10.62 -6.30
N LYS A 588 25.01 -9.35 -6.61
CA LYS A 588 24.43 -8.45 -5.61
C LYS A 588 23.03 -8.86 -5.19
N SER A 589 22.21 -9.35 -6.12
CA SER A 589 20.85 -9.84 -5.83
C SER A 589 20.89 -11.09 -4.96
N ALA A 590 21.77 -12.04 -5.30
CA ALA A 590 22.03 -13.21 -4.48
C ALA A 590 22.50 -12.85 -3.07
N ALA A 591 23.43 -11.89 -2.95
CA ALA A 591 23.87 -11.37 -1.64
C ALA A 591 22.74 -10.67 -0.88
N PHE A 592 21.87 -9.92 -1.55
CA PHE A 592 20.72 -9.26 -0.95
C PHE A 592 19.74 -10.30 -0.36
N VAL A 593 19.33 -11.30 -1.15
CA VAL A 593 18.44 -12.37 -0.68
C VAL A 593 19.09 -13.14 0.46
N SER A 594 20.37 -13.50 0.34
CA SER A 594 21.09 -14.25 1.38
C SER A 594 21.16 -13.50 2.71
N ARG A 595 21.43 -12.18 2.68
CA ARG A 595 21.42 -11.33 3.88
C ARG A 595 20.03 -11.19 4.47
N LEU A 596 18.99 -11.11 3.64
CA LEU A 596 17.60 -11.08 4.11
C LEU A 596 17.24 -12.36 4.87
N LEU A 597 17.56 -13.53 4.30
CA LEU A 597 17.30 -14.82 4.95
C LEU A 597 18.13 -14.97 6.24
N TYR A 598 19.43 -14.65 6.19
CA TYR A 598 20.28 -14.61 7.39
C TYR A 598 19.69 -13.71 8.48
N ARG A 599 19.07 -12.59 8.10
CA ARG A 599 18.45 -11.68 9.05
C ARG A 599 17.22 -12.29 9.74
N ILE A 600 16.44 -13.15 9.07
CA ILE A 600 15.34 -13.88 9.72
C ILE A 600 15.93 -14.70 10.89
N LYS A 601 17.05 -15.38 10.66
CA LYS A 601 17.76 -16.20 11.65
C LYS A 601 18.39 -15.38 12.78
N ALA A 602 19.13 -14.32 12.44
CA ALA A 602 19.96 -13.61 13.43
C ALA A 602 19.23 -12.46 14.13
N PHE A 603 18.37 -11.73 13.43
CA PHE A 603 17.79 -10.48 13.94
C PHE A 603 16.52 -10.69 14.74
N LEU A 604 15.63 -11.62 14.34
CA LEU A 604 14.40 -11.87 15.09
C LEU A 604 14.68 -12.33 16.53
N PRO A 605 15.63 -13.26 16.79
CA PRO A 605 16.01 -13.61 18.16
C PRO A 605 16.68 -12.46 18.92
N ALA A 606 17.50 -11.64 18.25
CA ALA A 606 18.15 -10.48 18.88
C ALA A 606 17.12 -9.42 19.32
N LEU A 607 16.07 -9.20 18.53
CA LEU A 607 14.95 -8.34 18.91
C LEU A 607 14.19 -8.89 20.12
N ARG A 608 13.94 -10.20 20.16
CA ARG A 608 13.33 -10.87 21.32
C ARG A 608 14.18 -10.66 22.58
N ALA A 609 15.51 -10.85 22.47
CA ALA A 609 16.45 -10.63 23.57
C ALA A 609 16.49 -9.16 24.03
N ALA A 610 16.22 -8.21 23.13
CA ALA A 610 16.08 -6.79 23.44
C ALA A 610 14.68 -6.41 23.99
N GLY A 611 13.80 -7.38 24.27
CA GLY A 611 12.47 -7.17 24.84
C GLY A 611 11.39 -6.77 23.84
N VAL A 612 11.66 -6.91 22.53
CA VAL A 612 10.66 -6.68 21.48
C VAL A 612 9.85 -7.96 21.27
N ASN A 613 8.55 -7.90 21.52
CA ASN A 613 7.66 -9.07 21.44
C ASN A 613 6.93 -9.18 20.09
N PHE A 614 6.91 -8.10 19.31
CA PHE A 614 6.15 -8.02 18.07
C PHE A 614 6.75 -7.00 17.10
N ILE A 615 6.85 -7.37 15.82
CA ILE A 615 7.17 -6.45 14.71
C ILE A 615 6.31 -6.77 13.49
N THR A 616 6.20 -5.85 12.54
CA THR A 616 5.60 -6.16 11.23
C THR A 616 6.67 -6.60 10.22
N TRP A 617 6.27 -7.31 9.17
CA TRP A 617 7.16 -7.61 8.04
C TRP A 617 7.65 -6.34 7.34
N ARG A 618 6.82 -5.27 7.30
CA ARG A 618 7.24 -3.96 6.79
C ARG A 618 8.41 -3.40 7.57
N SER A 619 8.32 -3.38 8.90
CA SER A 619 9.39 -2.87 9.77
C SER A 619 10.67 -3.70 9.64
N PHE A 620 10.52 -5.03 9.58
CA PHE A 620 11.64 -5.96 9.35
C PHE A 620 12.40 -5.66 8.05
N VAL A 621 11.67 -5.56 6.92
CA VAL A 621 12.26 -5.30 5.60
C VAL A 621 12.81 -3.88 5.50
N SER A 622 12.13 -2.89 6.09
CA SER A 622 12.61 -1.49 6.05
C SER A 622 13.94 -1.33 6.76
N SER A 623 14.11 -1.92 7.95
CA SER A 623 15.41 -1.95 8.62
C SER A 623 16.46 -2.69 7.81
N PHE A 624 16.08 -3.80 7.15
CA PHE A 624 16.96 -4.51 6.21
C PHE A 624 17.45 -3.62 5.06
N LEU A 625 16.55 -2.91 4.38
CA LEU A 625 16.88 -2.01 3.28
C LEU A 625 17.84 -0.90 3.73
N ARG A 626 17.68 -0.35 4.93
CA ARG A 626 18.62 0.65 5.48
C ARG A 626 20.04 0.12 5.60
N MET A 627 20.25 -1.11 6.09
CA MET A 627 21.61 -1.67 6.20
C MET A 627 22.17 -2.10 4.85
N SER A 628 21.34 -2.61 3.95
CA SER A 628 21.76 -2.91 2.57
C SER A 628 22.23 -1.64 1.88
N TYR A 629 21.50 -0.53 2.05
CA TYR A 629 21.90 0.77 1.54
C TYR A 629 23.16 1.31 2.22
N ALA A 630 23.28 1.20 3.55
CA ALA A 630 24.52 1.57 4.25
C ALA A 630 25.72 0.79 3.71
N THR A 631 25.54 -0.49 3.40
CA THR A 631 26.56 -1.33 2.76
C THR A 631 26.94 -0.81 1.37
N ASP A 632 25.95 -0.43 0.55
CA ASP A 632 26.19 0.16 -0.77
C ASP A 632 27.00 1.47 -0.67
N VAL A 633 26.61 2.36 0.26
CA VAL A 633 27.30 3.63 0.51
C VAL A 633 28.74 3.41 0.96
N ILE A 634 28.97 2.55 1.97
CA ILE A 634 30.32 2.25 2.48
C ILE A 634 31.17 1.60 1.37
N ARG A 635 30.58 0.72 0.56
CA ARG A 635 31.27 0.09 -0.57
C ARG A 635 31.67 1.12 -1.62
N PHE A 636 30.80 2.06 -1.96
CA PHE A 636 31.11 3.15 -2.90
C PHE A 636 32.34 3.95 -2.42
N PHE A 637 32.36 4.37 -1.16
CA PHE A 637 33.49 5.16 -0.64
C PHE A 637 34.78 4.35 -0.43
N SER A 638 34.69 3.05 -0.12
CA SER A 638 35.88 2.20 0.10
C SER A 638 36.46 1.60 -1.19
N MET A 639 35.62 1.15 -2.11
CA MET A 639 36.06 0.42 -3.31
C MET A 639 36.13 1.31 -4.54
N GLU A 640 35.15 2.18 -4.76
CA GLU A 640 35.08 3.01 -5.98
C GLU A 640 35.88 4.31 -5.80
N MET A 641 35.67 5.00 -4.68
CA MET A 641 36.38 6.26 -4.39
C MET A 641 37.71 6.06 -3.67
N GLN A 642 37.87 4.92 -2.97
CA GLN A 642 39.04 4.61 -2.14
C GLN A 642 39.36 5.69 -1.09
N TRP A 643 38.31 6.34 -0.55
CA TRP A 643 38.43 7.40 0.45
C TRP A 643 38.55 6.86 1.88
N ILE A 644 38.16 5.60 2.11
CA ILE A 644 38.27 4.91 3.40
C ILE A 644 38.87 3.52 3.20
N ASP A 645 39.66 3.06 4.16
CA ASP A 645 40.33 1.76 4.11
C ASP A 645 39.45 0.61 4.65
N GLY A 646 40.02 -0.61 4.69
CA GLY A 646 39.33 -1.81 5.14
C GLY A 646 38.93 -1.79 6.63
N GLU A 647 39.75 -1.19 7.49
CA GLU A 647 39.48 -1.10 8.94
C GLU A 647 38.36 -0.10 9.21
N ALA A 648 38.44 1.08 8.59
CA ALA A 648 37.38 2.09 8.62
C ALA A 648 36.06 1.51 8.09
N ARG A 649 36.10 0.79 6.96
CA ARG A 649 34.92 0.10 6.40
C ARG A 649 34.27 -0.84 7.41
N ALA A 650 35.04 -1.70 8.08
CA ALA A 650 34.50 -2.66 9.05
C ALA A 650 33.87 -1.94 10.25
N ARG A 651 34.58 -0.97 10.83
CA ARG A 651 34.12 -0.18 11.98
C ARG A 651 32.84 0.60 11.66
N ILE A 652 32.81 1.33 10.54
CA ILE A 652 31.63 2.11 10.11
C ILE A 652 30.44 1.18 9.85
N GLY A 653 30.67 0.01 9.24
CA GLY A 653 29.62 -1.00 9.01
C GLY A 653 28.98 -1.51 10.30
N ILE A 654 29.79 -1.82 11.32
CA ILE A 654 29.29 -2.25 12.65
C ILE A 654 28.46 -1.13 13.29
N GLN A 655 28.97 0.11 13.26
CA GLN A 655 28.27 1.25 13.86
C GLN A 655 26.93 1.53 13.15
N ALA A 656 26.92 1.52 11.82
CA ALA A 656 25.69 1.74 11.03
C ALA A 656 24.64 0.67 11.35
N ASN A 657 25.03 -0.61 11.41
CA ASN A 657 24.12 -1.69 11.79
C ASN A 657 23.59 -1.52 13.21
N THR A 658 24.44 -1.09 14.15
CA THR A 658 24.04 -0.80 15.53
C THR A 658 23.01 0.33 15.58
N ASP A 659 23.28 1.45 14.91
CA ASP A 659 22.40 2.62 14.87
C ASP A 659 21.03 2.26 14.25
N ILE A 660 21.02 1.49 13.15
CA ILE A 660 19.79 1.06 12.48
C ILE A 660 18.99 0.07 13.33
N ASN A 661 19.65 -0.91 13.95
CA ASN A 661 18.99 -1.90 14.81
C ASN A 661 18.44 -1.28 16.10
N ALA A 662 19.06 -0.20 16.58
CA ALA A 662 18.55 0.61 17.69
C ALA A 662 17.41 1.57 17.27
N LEU A 663 16.92 1.47 16.02
CA LEU A 663 15.83 2.27 15.46
C LEU A 663 16.07 3.78 15.58
N ARG A 664 17.32 4.22 15.42
CA ARG A 664 17.65 5.64 15.50
C ARG A 664 17.18 6.38 14.26
N ASP A 665 16.43 7.47 14.45
CA ASP A 665 15.99 8.35 13.35
C ASP A 665 17.17 9.04 12.63
N ASP A 666 18.30 9.26 13.33
CA ASP A 666 19.51 9.94 12.83
C ASP A 666 20.58 8.99 12.25
N TRP A 667 20.24 7.73 11.96
CA TRP A 667 21.21 6.72 11.49
C TRP A 667 21.96 7.17 10.21
N TYR A 668 21.27 7.85 9.29
CA TYR A 668 21.86 8.26 8.02
C TYR A 668 22.86 9.41 8.19
N SER A 669 22.52 10.45 8.95
CA SER A 669 23.47 11.54 9.20
C SER A 669 24.70 11.02 9.94
N ARG A 670 24.53 10.11 10.91
CA ARG A 670 25.66 9.44 11.58
C ARG A 670 26.52 8.63 10.62
N LEU A 671 25.92 7.90 9.68
CA LEU A 671 26.66 7.19 8.63
C LEU A 671 27.52 8.17 7.80
N ILE A 672 26.93 9.28 7.36
CA ILE A 672 27.62 10.31 6.59
C ILE A 672 28.78 10.92 7.39
N SER A 673 28.54 11.34 8.64
CA SER A 673 29.58 11.93 9.49
C SER A 673 30.72 10.95 9.80
N ASN A 674 30.41 9.66 9.99
CA ASN A 674 31.42 8.64 10.22
C ASN A 674 32.31 8.42 8.99
N ILE A 675 31.73 8.45 7.78
CA ILE A 675 32.48 8.36 6.52
C ILE A 675 33.31 9.63 6.32
N ALA A 676 32.72 10.81 6.52
CA ALA A 676 33.38 12.11 6.40
C ALA A 676 34.63 12.19 7.31
N GLN A 677 34.48 11.79 8.58
CA GLN A 677 35.58 11.74 9.53
C GLN A 677 36.71 10.81 9.07
N SER A 678 36.38 9.59 8.64
CA SER A 678 37.39 8.64 8.14
C SER A 678 38.04 9.07 6.83
N ALA A 679 37.31 9.76 5.96
CA ALA A 679 37.80 10.27 4.68
C ALA A 679 38.52 11.62 4.80
N GLN A 680 38.54 12.24 5.99
CA GLN A 680 39.03 13.61 6.23
C GLN A 680 38.38 14.64 5.31
N ARG A 681 37.05 14.57 5.18
CA ARG A 681 36.21 15.44 4.34
C ARG A 681 35.06 16.00 5.17
N SER A 682 34.35 17.00 4.63
CA SER A 682 33.12 17.49 5.24
C SER A 682 31.92 16.59 4.90
N ASP A 683 30.88 16.64 5.74
CA ASP A 683 29.64 15.91 5.52
C ASP A 683 28.98 16.32 4.18
N GLU A 684 29.07 17.60 3.80
CA GLU A 684 28.55 18.12 2.53
C GLU A 684 29.30 17.53 1.34
N ALA A 685 30.61 17.29 1.46
CA ALA A 685 31.39 16.68 0.39
C ALA A 685 30.99 15.20 0.18
N ILE A 686 30.72 14.47 1.27
CA ILE A 686 30.21 13.09 1.19
C ILE A 686 28.79 13.08 0.59
N ALA A 687 27.91 13.97 1.06
CA ALA A 687 26.56 14.11 0.54
C ALA A 687 26.54 14.46 -0.95
N PHE A 688 27.40 15.36 -1.41
CA PHE A 688 27.53 15.72 -2.83
C PHE A 688 27.89 14.52 -3.71
N GLU A 689 28.82 13.65 -3.29
CA GLU A 689 29.14 12.46 -4.08
C GLU A 689 27.93 11.52 -4.21
N LEU A 690 27.16 11.36 -3.14
CA LEU A 690 25.97 10.50 -3.14
C LEU A 690 24.80 11.12 -3.88
N GLU A 691 24.54 12.41 -3.74
CA GLU A 691 23.34 13.05 -4.30
C GLU A 691 23.53 13.52 -5.74
N ASP A 692 24.75 13.92 -6.12
CA ASP A 692 25.03 14.45 -7.44
C ASP A 692 25.75 13.48 -8.38
N LYS A 693 26.66 12.65 -7.86
CA LYS A 693 27.46 11.74 -8.71
C LYS A 693 26.97 10.30 -8.70
N ARG A 694 26.52 9.81 -7.55
CA ARG A 694 26.04 8.43 -7.36
C ARG A 694 24.63 8.35 -6.71
N PRO A 695 23.61 9.06 -7.22
CA PRO A 695 22.28 9.13 -6.60
C PRO A 695 21.47 7.84 -6.64
N LEU A 696 21.81 6.88 -7.49
CA LEU A 696 21.15 5.57 -7.56
C LEU A 696 22.12 4.46 -7.15
N LEU A 697 21.80 3.77 -6.05
CA LEU A 697 22.52 2.61 -5.53
C LEU A 697 21.70 1.32 -5.68
N GLU A 698 22.35 0.16 -5.56
CA GLU A 698 21.75 -1.15 -5.84
C GLU A 698 20.49 -1.42 -5.00
N THR A 699 20.53 -1.09 -3.71
CA THR A 699 19.38 -1.30 -2.81
C THR A 699 18.15 -0.53 -3.26
N MET A 700 18.32 0.61 -3.94
CA MET A 700 17.21 1.45 -4.42
C MET A 700 16.50 0.89 -5.65
N LEU A 701 17.03 -0.19 -6.24
CA LEU A 701 16.38 -0.91 -7.33
C LEU A 701 15.25 -1.80 -6.82
N TYR A 702 15.23 -2.13 -5.52
CA TYR A 702 14.23 -3.00 -4.91
C TYR A 702 13.05 -2.21 -4.36
N CYS A 703 11.87 -2.82 -4.35
CA CYS A 703 10.69 -2.27 -3.69
C CYS A 703 9.87 -3.34 -2.99
N GLN A 704 9.19 -2.94 -1.92
CA GLN A 704 8.27 -3.80 -1.18
C GLN A 704 6.83 -3.49 -1.59
N ILE A 705 6.17 -4.45 -2.25
CA ILE A 705 4.84 -4.32 -2.83
C ILE A 705 3.82 -5.03 -1.92
N GLY A 706 2.59 -4.52 -1.88
CA GLY A 706 1.44 -5.12 -1.20
C GLY A 706 1.20 -4.53 0.19
N ARG A 707 0.76 -5.38 1.12
CA ARG A 707 0.38 -5.03 2.49
C ARG A 707 1.25 -5.73 3.55
N PRO A 708 2.58 -5.49 3.55
CA PRO A 708 3.49 -6.10 4.52
C PRO A 708 3.23 -5.67 5.97
N ASP A 709 2.51 -4.57 6.19
CA ASP A 709 2.03 -4.12 7.49
C ASP A 709 0.98 -5.05 8.10
N LEU A 710 0.28 -5.84 7.28
CA LEU A 710 -0.70 -6.80 7.76
C LEU A 710 -0.07 -8.15 8.15
N LEU A 711 1.24 -8.34 7.96
CA LEU A 711 1.96 -9.52 8.45
C LEU A 711 2.68 -9.17 9.76
N GLY A 712 2.11 -9.64 10.86
CA GLY A 712 2.70 -9.52 12.19
C GLY A 712 3.62 -10.70 12.51
N ILE A 713 4.78 -10.43 13.08
CA ILE A 713 5.71 -11.45 13.57
C ILE A 713 5.71 -11.38 15.09
N TYR A 714 5.18 -12.41 15.72
CA TYR A 714 5.22 -12.58 17.16
C TYR A 714 6.53 -13.25 17.57
N LEU A 715 7.29 -12.59 18.46
CA LEU A 715 8.60 -13.03 18.92
C LEU A 715 8.55 -13.72 20.29
N GLY A 716 7.39 -13.74 20.98
CA GLY A 716 7.27 -14.23 22.35
C GLY A 716 7.60 -13.15 23.39
N ALA A 717 7.31 -13.42 24.67
CA ALA A 717 7.83 -12.62 25.78
C ALA A 717 9.32 -12.98 26.04
N PRO A 718 10.14 -12.05 26.56
CA PRO A 718 11.47 -12.41 27.05
C PRO A 718 11.32 -13.47 28.15
N GLU A 719 12.11 -14.54 28.09
CA GLU A 719 12.24 -15.45 29.22
C GLU A 719 12.75 -14.61 30.40
N GLN A 720 12.00 -14.60 31.50
CA GLN A 720 12.49 -14.02 32.75
C GLN A 720 13.71 -14.84 33.18
N GLN A 721 14.90 -14.29 32.96
CA GLN A 721 16.13 -14.83 33.53
C GLN A 721 16.22 -14.50 35.02
#